data_AF-A0A966Z8S8-F1
#
_entry.id   AF-A0A966Z8S8-F1
#
_cell.length_a   1.000
_cell.length_b   1.000
_cell.length_c   1.000
_cell.angle_alpha   90.00
_cell.angle_beta   90.00
_cell.angle_gamma   90.00
#
_symmetry.space_group_name_H-M   'P 1'
#
loop_
_entity.id
_entity.type
_entity.pdbx_description
1 polymer ?
#
loop_
_entity_poly.entity_id
_entity_poly.type
_entity_poly.pdbx_seq_one_letter_code
_entity_poly.pdbx_strand_id
1 'polypeptide(L)'
;MLFRAAVSFLSFGVALFAASEALDRAHKYEDTGDSARARETYTQALKQTPADAEMRHGYAEFLERYHDKNAVAEYRRASQEWKKNGKTTEAAATARRAFILDLIAGDRKAAAADLDLFHTAGGTGLELPAPASGTTQPRQIVSIPGPLRSFARMAALSGETQPQDIFPALARNVVTNGYQASRSNDELEQTEYLKLVHRYLAQARELEKLAGAEKVIKVPACESTQTNDLLRVLGFRMRGGCGSEVVLETVNAPRAFLATDSGFPLAQLEQALRTDKPFTYDYHPTEVPVLYTTDYWISAKDRTQGDFIDSFLNDPSLCRFYLGMAKLDPETADEFKKTLAPARLRALASILDFFGGNFEIRQGKAVIPGGAKAAPVWAELAGAQPDKGAEFFERLMTKDDGWLASLFDALARINGPTLDYLTDASRMKRFYSAVRGKITTPGPARPVFRSNADMMLLTTRLQIDANGKPHLPGGLETWKGLFAKNSHGKYDAKLSKASSAWKEPDDVLEALFALSRKPVDNEALRIFMGLTDINRGRPQPLALETVDALVRGWTTFGSQYTIFADVPTISDKTILAWLATAEGLDKVRENQFRQDMIGSFQGLTSIWQIFSRQGSISASQADETLATIATAFTAVKNKRELFDASRKGLTAIMQVTGATAGTFQERMLGLLAGGSKLDDSDSRAELVQQEQRIFEAQKLLGADLIFELADNLEGVAKGEKLNAQLAARLAARVADIQLPRNAMTGAEKNSLAFGYYVDKHIDDERKLNFRALIDKTAKDPEKLKDIRGQLAGTLRDTIVGYSYIHYAPPGAQILVTNPLFVRGHDFIGMQGANRSWRTTEMYGTGWPSNAGGRLVGSLSGLAYALAESEQNFLVPTQTQALIWGDLVPQMILTAKAPRFWNVKPTQMHWVGMNMRFAESQIAEATVTPALRESLSRAVSVVASPWRAAAVTLAVANGNANEALAQLTPSELYAVARTLSSGSAAVSDPAGREIAHYKTHSAEDVSPSVISHAWGSPKPTLSNSYRPELLTVRTFPTLMGYSSRIMAESWESNLLFWADIADSTGVTPAQLNVVVPDWTRKVVERIFASHLEDWPALLKSLRSVGDEVRGITPPAASGKVTE
;
A
#
# COMPACT_ATOMS: atom_id res chain seq x y z
N MET A 1 22.13 -7.21 -70.75
CA MET A 1 21.21 -6.41 -69.91
C MET A 1 20.19 -7.26 -69.14
N LEU A 2 19.61 -8.32 -69.72
CA LEU A 2 18.66 -9.21 -69.01
C LEU A 2 19.24 -9.98 -67.79
N PHE A 3 20.53 -10.34 -67.79
CA PHE A 3 21.16 -11.04 -66.66
C PHE A 3 21.42 -10.14 -65.43
N ARG A 4 21.67 -8.84 -65.64
CA ARG A 4 21.82 -7.86 -64.54
C ARG A 4 20.47 -7.49 -63.91
N ALA A 5 19.40 -7.45 -64.71
CA ALA A 5 18.04 -7.24 -64.18
C ALA A 5 17.55 -8.45 -63.37
N ALA A 6 17.82 -9.69 -63.84
CA ALA A 6 17.43 -10.91 -63.11
C ALA A 6 18.19 -11.09 -61.78
N VAL A 7 19.50 -10.75 -61.74
CA VAL A 7 20.29 -10.80 -60.50
C VAL A 7 19.86 -9.70 -59.53
N SER A 8 19.56 -8.48 -60.00
CA SER A 8 19.01 -7.41 -59.15
C SER A 8 17.62 -7.74 -58.59
N PHE A 9 16.73 -8.36 -59.39
CA PHE A 9 15.41 -8.82 -58.92
C PHE A 9 15.50 -10.00 -57.94
N LEU A 10 16.42 -10.95 -58.13
CA LEU A 10 16.67 -12.02 -57.15
C LEU A 10 17.28 -11.47 -55.85
N SER A 11 18.22 -10.53 -55.91
CA SER A 11 18.80 -9.92 -54.71
C SER A 11 17.83 -9.03 -53.93
N PHE A 12 16.91 -8.35 -54.62
CA PHE A 12 15.83 -7.58 -53.96
C PHE A 12 14.78 -8.50 -53.33
N GLY A 13 14.42 -9.60 -54.00
CA GLY A 13 13.51 -10.61 -53.46
C GLY A 13 14.09 -11.31 -52.22
N VAL A 14 15.35 -11.75 -52.28
CA VAL A 14 16.02 -12.41 -51.14
C VAL A 14 16.17 -11.48 -49.94
N ALA A 15 16.42 -10.18 -50.16
CA ALA A 15 16.51 -9.19 -49.08
C ALA A 15 15.15 -8.94 -48.38
N LEU A 16 14.06 -8.83 -49.15
CA LEU A 16 12.69 -8.66 -48.62
C LEU A 16 12.22 -9.91 -47.83
N PHE A 17 12.53 -11.12 -48.32
CA PHE A 17 12.22 -12.35 -47.59
C PHE A 17 13.03 -12.49 -46.30
N ALA A 18 14.31 -12.09 -46.31
CA ALA A 18 15.17 -12.15 -45.12
C ALA A 18 14.78 -11.14 -44.03
N ALA A 19 14.29 -9.95 -44.41
CA ALA A 19 13.82 -8.93 -43.47
C ALA A 19 12.52 -9.36 -42.75
N SER A 20 11.55 -9.90 -43.49
CA SER A 20 10.32 -10.47 -42.93
C SER A 20 10.61 -11.65 -41.98
N GLU A 21 11.58 -12.52 -42.33
CA GLU A 21 11.98 -13.64 -41.46
C GLU A 21 12.70 -13.18 -40.18
N ALA A 22 13.48 -12.09 -40.24
CA ALA A 22 14.14 -11.53 -39.06
C ALA A 22 13.13 -10.89 -38.09
N LEU A 23 12.12 -10.19 -38.61
CA LEU A 23 11.01 -9.64 -37.82
C LEU A 23 10.22 -10.75 -37.12
N ASP A 24 9.78 -11.76 -37.87
CA ASP A 24 9.02 -12.90 -37.32
C ASP A 24 9.81 -13.64 -36.23
N ARG A 25 11.13 -13.81 -36.42
CA ARG A 25 12.00 -14.43 -35.40
C ARG A 25 12.13 -13.58 -34.16
N ALA A 26 12.30 -12.26 -34.31
CA ALA A 26 12.38 -11.35 -33.18
C ALA A 26 11.08 -11.36 -32.34
N HIS A 27 9.92 -11.31 -33.00
CA HIS A 27 8.62 -11.42 -32.33
C HIS A 27 8.45 -12.76 -31.61
N LYS A 28 8.88 -13.88 -32.21
CA LYS A 28 8.86 -15.18 -31.52
C LYS A 28 9.74 -15.19 -30.27
N TYR A 29 10.89 -14.50 -30.29
CA TYR A 29 11.70 -14.36 -29.08
C TYR A 29 10.99 -13.53 -28.01
N GLU A 30 10.32 -12.43 -28.38
CA GLU A 30 9.50 -11.63 -27.47
C GLU A 30 8.34 -12.44 -26.86
N ASP A 31 7.63 -13.24 -27.66
CA ASP A 31 6.56 -14.15 -27.21
C ASP A 31 7.06 -15.15 -26.15
N THR A 32 8.32 -15.56 -26.25
CA THR A 32 8.98 -16.46 -25.27
C THR A 32 9.64 -15.72 -24.11
N GLY A 33 9.59 -14.39 -24.08
CA GLY A 33 10.21 -13.54 -23.05
C GLY A 33 11.72 -13.32 -23.21
N ASP A 34 12.31 -13.64 -24.36
CA ASP A 34 13.74 -13.49 -24.66
C ASP A 34 14.01 -12.16 -25.40
N SER A 35 13.78 -11.05 -24.70
CA SER A 35 13.93 -9.70 -25.25
C SER A 35 15.37 -9.39 -25.67
N ALA A 36 16.37 -10.01 -25.02
CA ALA A 36 17.78 -9.87 -25.35
C ALA A 36 18.08 -10.44 -26.74
N ARG A 37 17.61 -11.66 -27.05
CA ARG A 37 17.76 -12.23 -28.40
C ARG A 37 16.92 -11.52 -29.45
N ALA A 38 15.73 -11.05 -29.10
CA ALA A 38 14.95 -10.19 -29.99
C ALA A 38 15.77 -8.95 -30.39
N ARG A 39 16.34 -8.23 -29.40
CA ARG A 39 17.22 -7.09 -29.63
C ARG A 39 18.42 -7.45 -30.50
N GLU A 40 19.08 -8.56 -30.21
CA GLU A 40 20.23 -9.01 -31.00
C GLU A 40 19.82 -9.26 -32.46
N THR A 41 18.69 -9.93 -32.69
CA THR A 41 18.14 -10.20 -34.03
C THR A 41 17.90 -8.90 -34.79
N TYR A 42 17.25 -7.91 -34.17
CA TYR A 42 17.05 -6.58 -34.77
C TYR A 42 18.38 -5.89 -35.12
N THR A 43 19.33 -5.87 -34.18
CA THR A 43 20.61 -5.19 -34.38
C THR A 43 21.49 -5.86 -35.43
N GLN A 44 21.46 -7.19 -35.53
CA GLN A 44 22.18 -7.93 -36.57
C GLN A 44 21.57 -7.70 -37.96
N ALA A 45 20.24 -7.71 -38.07
CA ALA A 45 19.55 -7.42 -39.32
C ALA A 45 19.86 -5.99 -39.80
N LEU A 46 19.77 -4.99 -38.92
CA LEU A 46 20.07 -3.59 -39.26
C LEU A 46 21.54 -3.33 -39.61
N LYS A 47 22.49 -4.16 -39.14
CA LYS A 47 23.88 -4.10 -39.60
C LYS A 47 24.02 -4.56 -41.05
N GLN A 48 23.22 -5.55 -41.47
CA GLN A 48 23.23 -6.09 -42.82
C GLN A 48 22.47 -5.19 -43.81
N THR A 49 21.35 -4.61 -43.37
CA THR A 49 20.50 -3.72 -44.18
C THR A 49 20.19 -2.38 -43.49
N PRO A 50 21.18 -1.46 -43.34
CA PRO A 50 20.99 -0.22 -42.58
C PRO A 50 19.93 0.74 -43.13
N ALA A 51 19.59 0.67 -44.42
CA ALA A 51 18.60 1.55 -45.06
C ALA A 51 17.20 0.91 -45.16
N ASP A 52 16.99 -0.26 -44.54
CA ASP A 52 15.68 -0.91 -44.54
C ASP A 52 14.72 -0.20 -43.58
N ALA A 53 13.71 0.47 -44.14
CA ALA A 53 12.75 1.27 -43.39
C ALA A 53 11.82 0.42 -42.51
N GLU A 54 11.47 -0.79 -42.96
CA GLU A 54 10.57 -1.71 -42.26
C GLU A 54 11.28 -2.35 -41.07
N MET A 55 12.50 -2.85 -41.29
CA MET A 55 13.34 -3.40 -40.22
C MET A 55 13.65 -2.35 -39.14
N ARG A 56 13.91 -1.10 -39.54
CA ARG A 56 14.19 0.00 -38.60
C ARG A 56 12.94 0.44 -37.85
N HIS A 57 11.79 0.47 -38.51
CA HIS A 57 10.51 0.73 -37.85
C HIS A 57 10.23 -0.35 -36.79
N GLY A 58 10.33 -1.63 -37.14
CA GLY A 58 10.17 -2.73 -36.19
C GLY A 58 11.14 -2.67 -35.02
N TYR A 59 12.40 -2.27 -35.26
CA TYR A 59 13.36 -2.06 -34.16
C TYR A 59 12.95 -0.89 -33.25
N ALA A 60 12.43 0.20 -33.82
CA ALA A 60 11.91 1.32 -33.03
C ALA A 60 10.71 0.89 -32.16
N GLU A 61 9.80 0.06 -32.70
CA GLU A 61 8.70 -0.50 -31.91
C GLU A 61 9.18 -1.40 -30.79
N PHE A 62 10.17 -2.27 -31.05
CA PHE A 62 10.83 -3.07 -30.03
C PHE A 62 11.41 -2.20 -28.92
N LEU A 63 12.16 -1.14 -29.28
CA LEU A 63 12.73 -0.23 -28.31
C LEU A 63 11.66 0.50 -27.49
N GLU A 64 10.55 0.92 -28.10
CA GLU A 64 9.41 1.51 -27.40
C GLU A 64 8.77 0.53 -26.41
N ARG A 65 8.58 -0.74 -26.81
CA ARG A 65 8.01 -1.78 -25.94
C ARG A 65 8.81 -1.99 -24.65
N TYR A 66 10.11 -1.74 -24.68
CA TYR A 66 11.02 -1.87 -23.53
C TYR A 66 11.48 -0.53 -22.93
N HIS A 67 10.78 0.58 -23.19
CA HIS A 67 11.13 1.93 -22.70
C HIS A 67 12.57 2.37 -22.99
N ASP A 68 13.18 1.91 -24.09
CA ASP A 68 14.52 2.32 -24.48
C ASP A 68 14.47 3.73 -25.10
N LYS A 69 15.27 4.65 -24.54
CA LYS A 69 15.35 6.07 -24.95
C LYS A 69 15.71 6.25 -26.43
N ASN A 70 16.32 5.25 -27.07
CA ASN A 70 16.68 5.30 -28.48
C ASN A 70 15.49 5.12 -29.44
N ALA A 71 14.31 4.70 -28.95
CA ALA A 71 13.12 4.46 -29.79
C ALA A 71 12.77 5.68 -30.66
N VAL A 72 12.73 6.88 -30.07
CA VAL A 72 12.39 8.13 -30.79
C VAL A 72 13.38 8.40 -31.93
N ALA A 73 14.68 8.24 -31.67
CA ALA A 73 15.71 8.45 -32.69
C ALA A 73 15.57 7.45 -33.86
N GLU A 74 15.22 6.20 -33.55
CA GLU A 74 15.00 5.17 -34.57
C GLU A 74 13.71 5.40 -35.37
N TYR A 75 12.63 5.87 -34.74
CA TYR A 75 11.41 6.29 -35.46
C TYR A 75 11.67 7.44 -36.42
N ARG A 76 12.41 8.48 -35.99
CA ARG A 76 12.78 9.61 -36.87
C ARG A 76 13.56 9.13 -38.10
N ARG A 77 14.53 8.23 -37.90
CA ARG A 77 15.32 7.63 -38.99
C ARG A 77 14.45 6.78 -39.91
N ALA A 78 13.60 5.91 -39.35
CA ALA A 78 12.70 5.07 -40.14
C ALA A 78 11.72 5.90 -40.99
N SER A 79 11.18 7.00 -40.45
CA SER A 79 10.30 7.90 -41.19
C SER A 79 11.01 8.53 -42.40
N GLN A 80 12.27 8.92 -42.23
CA GLN A 80 13.09 9.45 -43.33
C GLN A 80 13.34 8.41 -44.42
N GLU A 81 13.65 7.16 -44.06
CA GLU A 81 13.84 6.07 -45.03
C GLU A 81 12.53 5.72 -45.76
N TRP A 82 11.39 5.66 -45.06
CA TRP A 82 10.08 5.49 -45.70
C TRP A 82 9.78 6.60 -46.71
N LYS A 83 10.08 7.86 -46.35
CA LYS A 83 9.90 9.01 -47.23
C LYS A 83 10.80 8.91 -48.48
N LYS A 84 12.07 8.53 -48.31
CA LYS A 84 12.99 8.28 -49.45
C LYS A 84 12.48 7.19 -50.39
N ASN A 85 11.83 6.17 -49.84
CA ASN A 85 11.22 5.07 -50.58
C ASN A 85 9.86 5.41 -51.21
N GLY A 86 9.38 6.66 -51.11
CA GLY A 86 8.09 7.11 -51.66
C GLY A 86 6.86 6.63 -50.88
N LYS A 87 7.06 6.12 -49.65
CA LYS A 87 6.03 5.57 -48.76
C LYS A 87 5.56 6.61 -47.75
N THR A 88 4.78 7.59 -48.21
CA THR A 88 4.38 8.76 -47.41
C THR A 88 3.46 8.42 -46.24
N THR A 89 2.57 7.45 -46.41
CA THR A 89 1.65 7.00 -45.33
C THR A 89 2.42 6.38 -44.17
N GLU A 90 3.36 5.48 -44.46
CA GLU A 90 4.22 4.83 -43.49
C GLU A 90 5.20 5.83 -42.86
N ALA A 91 5.74 6.77 -43.65
CA ALA A 91 6.58 7.84 -43.15
C ALA A 91 5.84 8.73 -42.14
N ALA A 92 4.61 9.14 -42.45
CA ALA A 92 3.78 9.95 -41.57
C ALA A 92 3.37 9.19 -40.30
N ALA A 93 2.95 7.92 -40.42
CA ALA A 93 2.62 7.09 -39.25
C ALA A 93 3.82 6.93 -38.29
N THR A 94 5.01 6.70 -38.84
CA THR A 94 6.26 6.59 -38.08
C THR A 94 6.65 7.92 -37.41
N ALA A 95 6.50 9.04 -38.12
CA ALA A 95 6.75 10.39 -37.59
C ALA A 95 5.83 10.73 -36.41
N ARG A 96 4.54 10.38 -36.55
CA ARG A 96 3.56 10.55 -35.47
C ARG A 96 3.97 9.80 -34.21
N ARG A 97 4.56 8.60 -34.33
CA ARG A 97 5.00 7.81 -33.17
C ARG A 97 6.12 8.50 -32.40
N ALA A 98 7.11 9.08 -33.09
CA ALA A 98 8.16 9.90 -32.47
C ALA A 98 7.55 11.12 -31.73
N PHE A 99 6.61 11.81 -32.40
CA PHE A 99 5.86 12.93 -31.81
C PHE A 99 5.14 12.56 -30.51
N ILE A 100 4.41 11.44 -30.48
CA ILE A 100 3.69 10.99 -29.27
C ILE A 100 4.66 10.64 -28.15
N LEU A 101 5.80 10.01 -28.44
CA LEU A 101 6.81 9.67 -27.44
C LEU A 101 7.47 10.90 -26.82
N ASP A 102 7.74 11.94 -27.61
CA ASP A 102 8.26 13.20 -27.08
C ASP A 102 7.24 13.92 -26.18
N LEU A 103 5.93 13.81 -26.47
CA LEU A 103 4.88 14.31 -25.59
C LEU A 103 4.87 13.59 -24.24
N ILE A 104 5.02 12.26 -24.23
CA ILE A 104 5.13 11.45 -23.01
C ILE A 104 6.36 11.90 -22.19
N ALA A 105 7.49 12.11 -22.86
CA ALA A 105 8.72 12.61 -22.25
C ALA A 105 8.63 14.06 -21.75
N GLY A 106 7.59 14.80 -22.15
CA GLY A 106 7.42 16.22 -21.81
C GLY A 106 8.33 17.16 -22.61
N ASP A 107 9.03 16.67 -23.64
CA ASP A 107 9.88 17.49 -24.50
C ASP A 107 9.04 18.15 -25.60
N ARG A 108 8.33 19.22 -25.22
CA ARG A 108 7.46 19.97 -26.14
C ARG A 108 8.21 20.51 -27.35
N LYS A 109 9.51 20.83 -27.21
CA LYS A 109 10.33 21.36 -28.30
C LYS A 109 10.62 20.26 -29.33
N ALA A 110 11.02 19.08 -28.86
CA ALA A 110 11.24 17.93 -29.73
C ALA A 110 9.92 17.47 -30.38
N ALA A 111 8.82 17.43 -29.62
CA ALA A 111 7.49 17.16 -30.15
C ALA A 111 7.07 18.16 -31.26
N ALA A 112 7.34 19.46 -31.11
CA ALA A 112 7.05 20.42 -32.18
C ALA A 112 7.86 20.10 -33.46
N ALA A 113 9.13 19.72 -33.33
CA ALA A 113 9.95 19.33 -34.47
C ALA A 113 9.48 18.02 -35.14
N ASP A 114 9.03 17.04 -34.35
CA ASP A 114 8.47 15.78 -34.88
C ASP A 114 7.08 15.97 -35.51
N LEU A 115 6.32 16.98 -35.06
CA LEU A 115 5.09 17.40 -35.72
C LEU A 115 5.36 18.00 -37.12
N ASP A 116 6.41 18.82 -37.26
CA ASP A 116 6.86 19.32 -38.56
C ASP A 116 7.31 18.15 -39.47
N LEU A 117 8.02 17.17 -38.90
CA LEU A 117 8.43 15.96 -39.61
C LEU A 117 7.20 15.16 -40.10
N PHE A 118 6.16 15.04 -39.27
CA PHE A 118 4.88 14.45 -39.64
C PHE A 118 4.18 15.17 -40.79
N HIS A 119 4.07 16.50 -40.76
CA HIS A 119 3.45 17.28 -41.84
C HIS A 119 4.26 17.18 -43.14
N THR A 120 5.59 17.27 -43.07
CA THR A 120 6.45 17.14 -44.26
C THR A 120 6.45 15.71 -44.85
N ALA A 121 6.06 14.69 -44.07
CA ALA A 121 5.85 13.33 -44.55
C ALA A 121 4.48 13.12 -45.21
N GLY A 122 3.60 14.14 -45.22
CA GLY A 122 2.27 14.10 -45.81
C GLY A 122 1.14 13.86 -44.79
N GLY A 123 1.44 13.90 -43.49
CA GLY A 123 0.44 13.77 -42.43
C GLY A 123 -0.42 15.04 -42.27
N THR A 124 -1.69 14.86 -41.93
CA THR A 124 -2.65 15.97 -41.70
C THR A 124 -3.46 15.74 -40.44
N GLY A 125 -4.04 16.81 -39.86
CA GLY A 125 -5.03 16.71 -38.78
C GLY A 125 -4.47 16.59 -37.35
N LEU A 126 -3.14 16.66 -37.18
CA LEU A 126 -2.50 16.81 -35.87
C LEU A 126 -2.08 18.25 -35.66
N GLU A 127 -2.48 18.81 -34.52
CA GLU A 127 -2.07 20.13 -34.05
C GLU A 127 -1.69 20.03 -32.58
N LEU A 128 -0.51 20.54 -32.24
CA LEU A 128 -0.10 20.71 -30.85
C LEU A 128 -0.75 22.00 -30.33
N PRO A 129 -1.59 21.94 -29.28
CA PRO A 129 -2.17 23.14 -28.69
C PRO A 129 -1.09 24.16 -28.33
N ALA A 130 -1.37 25.46 -28.32
CA ALA A 130 -0.45 26.42 -27.73
C ALA A 130 -0.32 26.13 -26.22
N PRO A 131 0.86 26.29 -25.59
CA PRO A 131 0.95 26.23 -24.15
C PRO A 131 0.01 27.30 -23.60
N ALA A 132 -0.96 26.90 -22.78
CA ALA A 132 -1.86 27.84 -22.15
C ALA A 132 -1.00 28.88 -21.42
N SER A 133 -1.08 30.14 -21.82
CA SER A 133 -0.53 31.26 -21.06
C SER A 133 -1.39 31.36 -19.81
N GLY A 134 -1.01 30.62 -18.75
CA GLY A 134 -1.66 30.56 -17.44
C GLY A 134 -3.08 31.13 -17.38
N THR A 135 -4.08 30.38 -17.83
CA THR A 135 -5.49 30.76 -17.62
C THR A 135 -5.99 30.45 -16.21
N THR A 136 -5.11 30.03 -15.30
CA THR A 136 -5.31 30.30 -13.88
C THR A 136 -5.26 31.81 -13.71
N GLN A 137 -6.39 32.43 -13.36
CA GLN A 137 -6.36 33.80 -12.87
C GLN A 137 -5.19 33.95 -11.89
N PRO A 138 -4.37 35.01 -12.02
CA PRO A 138 -3.22 35.19 -11.15
C PRO A 138 -3.68 35.07 -9.70
N ARG A 139 -3.27 33.98 -9.04
CA ARG A 139 -3.59 33.75 -7.63
C ARG A 139 -2.86 34.81 -6.85
N GLN A 140 -3.56 35.43 -5.90
CA GLN A 140 -2.93 36.42 -5.04
C GLN A 140 -1.78 35.73 -4.28
N ILE A 141 -0.58 36.29 -4.36
CA ILE A 141 0.57 35.81 -3.60
C ILE A 141 0.51 36.39 -2.19
N VAL A 142 0.70 35.54 -1.20
CA VAL A 142 0.88 35.91 0.21
C VAL A 142 2.34 35.65 0.57
N SER A 143 2.96 36.65 1.19
CA SER A 143 4.33 36.57 1.72
C SER A 143 4.29 36.00 3.14
N ILE A 144 5.00 34.90 3.39
CA ILE A 144 5.21 34.31 4.71
C ILE A 144 6.64 34.65 5.17
N PRO A 145 6.83 35.20 6.39
CA PRO A 145 8.16 35.55 6.89
C PRO A 145 9.17 34.38 6.88
N GLY A 146 10.34 34.66 6.31
CA GLY A 146 11.49 33.74 6.23
C GLY A 146 11.48 32.77 5.03
N PRO A 147 12.63 32.11 4.76
CA PRO A 147 12.78 31.21 3.62
C PRO A 147 11.88 29.97 3.66
N LEU A 148 11.50 29.46 2.49
CA LEU A 148 10.59 28.31 2.34
C LEU A 148 11.07 27.09 3.13
N ARG A 149 12.36 26.77 3.03
CA ARG A 149 12.96 25.62 3.73
C ARG A 149 12.78 25.73 5.24
N SER A 150 13.00 26.92 5.81
CA SER A 150 12.89 27.17 7.24
C SER A 150 11.44 27.13 7.70
N PHE A 151 10.53 27.76 6.94
CA PHE A 151 9.11 27.70 7.25
C PHE A 151 8.54 26.28 7.16
N ALA A 152 8.83 25.56 6.06
CA ALA A 152 8.36 24.20 5.85
C ALA A 152 8.80 23.26 7.00
N ARG A 153 10.07 23.35 7.41
CA ARG A 153 10.62 22.56 8.52
C ARG A 153 9.89 22.81 9.85
N MET A 154 9.56 24.07 10.15
CA MET A 154 8.86 24.45 11.37
C MET A 154 7.35 24.15 11.31
N ALA A 155 6.76 24.20 10.12
CA ALA A 155 5.34 23.90 9.86
C ALA A 155 5.06 22.41 9.60
N ALA A 156 6.05 21.53 9.79
CA ALA A 156 5.97 20.10 9.49
C ALA A 156 5.48 19.82 8.05
N LEU A 157 6.01 20.57 7.09
CA LEU A 157 5.75 20.41 5.66
C LEU A 157 6.95 19.77 4.98
N SER A 158 6.67 18.99 3.94
CA SER A 158 7.71 18.41 3.09
C SER A 158 8.46 19.53 2.36
N GLY A 159 9.80 19.44 2.31
CA GLY A 159 10.64 20.32 1.49
C GLY A 159 10.36 20.23 -0.02
N GLU A 160 9.60 19.22 -0.49
CA GLU A 160 9.16 19.10 -1.87
C GLU A 160 7.71 19.57 -2.11
N THR A 161 7.04 20.07 -1.07
CA THR A 161 5.70 20.65 -1.21
C THR A 161 5.78 21.83 -2.18
N GLN A 162 4.98 21.77 -3.23
CA GLN A 162 4.93 22.84 -4.22
C GLN A 162 4.28 24.09 -3.59
N PRO A 163 4.65 25.30 -4.01
CA PRO A 163 4.10 26.53 -3.43
C PRO A 163 2.57 26.54 -3.36
N GLN A 164 1.86 26.06 -4.38
CA GLN A 164 0.40 25.98 -4.39
C GLN A 164 -0.22 25.05 -3.35
N ASP A 165 0.55 24.11 -2.80
CA ASP A 165 0.09 23.10 -1.86
C ASP A 165 0.45 23.43 -0.41
N ILE A 166 1.21 24.51 -0.16
CA ILE A 166 1.63 24.93 1.18
C ILE A 166 0.42 25.28 2.06
N PHE A 167 -0.50 26.14 1.61
CA PHE A 167 -1.68 26.51 2.41
C PHE A 167 -2.63 25.32 2.65
N PRO A 168 -2.97 24.48 1.66
CA PRO A 168 -3.70 23.24 1.92
C PRO A 168 -3.01 22.35 2.95
N ALA A 169 -1.70 22.11 2.81
CA ALA A 169 -0.97 21.24 3.74
C ALA A 169 -0.91 21.86 5.16
N LEU A 170 -0.65 23.16 5.26
CA LEU A 170 -0.65 23.89 6.52
C LEU A 170 -2.04 23.86 7.20
N ALA A 171 -3.11 24.10 6.44
CA ALA A 171 -4.47 24.05 6.94
C ALA A 171 -4.79 22.68 7.54
N ARG A 172 -4.34 21.60 6.89
CA ARG A 172 -4.46 20.24 7.42
C ARG A 172 -3.73 20.10 8.75
N ASN A 173 -2.48 20.54 8.82
CA ASN A 173 -1.69 20.46 10.05
C ASN A 173 -2.31 21.28 11.19
N VAL A 174 -2.89 22.45 10.90
CA VAL A 174 -3.63 23.26 11.90
C VAL A 174 -4.88 22.53 12.39
N VAL A 175 -5.68 21.96 11.49
CA VAL A 175 -6.93 21.26 11.84
C VAL A 175 -6.68 19.97 12.63
N THR A 176 -5.61 19.25 12.30
CA THR A 176 -5.31 17.92 12.87
C THR A 176 -4.41 17.99 14.11
N ASN A 177 -3.38 18.83 14.06
CA ASN A 177 -2.32 18.88 15.07
C ASN A 177 -2.21 20.25 15.76
N GLY A 178 -2.90 21.28 15.29
CA GLY A 178 -2.75 22.65 15.79
C GLY A 178 -3.50 22.93 17.09
N TYR A 179 -4.63 22.25 17.30
CA TYR A 179 -5.51 22.45 18.44
C TYR A 179 -5.90 21.13 19.09
N GLN A 180 -6.06 21.14 20.41
CA GLN A 180 -6.60 20.03 21.19
C GLN A 180 -7.74 20.51 22.08
N ALA A 181 -8.67 19.61 22.43
CA ALA A 181 -9.70 19.94 23.41
C ALA A 181 -9.06 20.21 24.78
N SER A 182 -9.51 21.28 25.45
CA SER A 182 -9.10 21.60 26.82
C SER A 182 -9.55 20.49 27.78
N ARG A 183 -8.99 20.49 29.00
CA ARG A 183 -9.35 19.47 30.02
C ARG A 183 -10.84 19.42 30.38
N SER A 184 -11.58 20.52 30.16
CA SER A 184 -13.03 20.58 30.35
C SER A 184 -13.84 20.24 29.08
N ASN A 185 -13.20 20.03 27.93
CA ASN A 185 -13.81 19.86 26.60
C ASN A 185 -14.65 21.04 26.10
N ASP A 186 -14.60 22.19 26.78
CA ASP A 186 -15.41 23.36 26.43
C ASP A 186 -14.69 24.36 25.51
N GLU A 187 -13.36 24.27 25.40
CA GLU A 187 -12.53 25.16 24.59
C GLU A 187 -11.43 24.39 23.83
N LEU A 188 -10.92 24.98 22.74
CA LEU A 188 -9.77 24.47 22.01
C LEU A 188 -8.51 25.22 22.46
N GLU A 189 -7.49 24.48 22.87
CA GLU A 189 -6.18 25.02 23.24
C GLU A 189 -5.15 24.75 22.12
N GLN A 190 -4.25 25.71 21.91
CA GLN A 190 -3.13 25.52 20.97
C GLN A 190 -2.18 24.42 21.48
N THR A 191 -1.82 23.50 20.58
CA THR A 191 -0.79 22.49 20.87
C THR A 191 0.60 23.09 20.86
N GLU A 192 1.60 22.34 21.34
CA GLU A 192 3.00 22.76 21.23
C GLU A 192 3.46 22.95 19.79
N TYR A 193 2.93 22.15 18.84
CA TYR A 193 3.20 22.33 17.41
C TYR A 193 2.82 23.75 16.95
N LEU A 194 1.58 24.19 17.21
CA LEU A 194 1.13 25.50 16.74
C LEU A 194 1.85 26.66 17.45
N LYS A 195 2.13 26.51 18.75
CA LYS A 195 2.95 27.48 19.50
C LYS A 195 4.34 27.63 18.89
N LEU A 196 4.97 26.54 18.46
CA LEU A 196 6.28 26.57 17.81
C LEU A 196 6.23 27.31 16.47
N VAL A 197 5.21 27.08 15.64
CA VAL A 197 5.02 27.80 14.37
C VAL A 197 4.86 29.31 14.62
N HIS A 198 4.04 29.71 15.60
CA HIS A 198 3.90 31.14 15.95
C HIS A 198 5.20 31.76 16.44
N ARG A 199 5.96 31.07 17.29
CA ARG A 199 7.26 31.56 17.78
C ARG A 199 8.28 31.67 16.65
N TYR A 200 8.30 30.72 15.71
CA TYR A 200 9.11 30.82 14.51
C TYR A 200 8.76 32.07 13.69
N LEU A 201 7.48 32.31 13.39
CA LEU A 201 7.04 33.49 12.62
C LEU A 201 7.45 34.80 13.30
N ALA A 202 7.37 34.87 14.62
CA ALA A 202 7.85 36.03 15.39
C ALA A 202 9.36 36.25 15.22
N GLN A 203 10.17 35.20 15.37
CA GLN A 203 11.62 35.28 15.17
C GLN A 203 11.97 35.60 13.70
N ALA A 204 11.24 35.02 12.75
CA ALA A 204 11.45 35.25 11.33
C ALA A 204 11.19 36.69 10.92
N ARG A 205 10.17 37.35 11.48
CA ARG A 205 9.91 38.79 11.29
C ARG A 205 11.03 39.67 11.85
N GLU A 206 11.65 39.27 12.97
CA GLU A 206 12.83 39.98 13.50
C GLU A 206 14.05 39.82 12.58
N LEU A 207 14.28 38.60 12.07
CA LEU A 207 15.36 38.32 11.10
C LEU A 207 15.14 39.04 9.76
N GLU A 208 13.89 39.13 9.29
CA GLU A 208 13.55 39.85 8.06
C GLU A 208 13.82 41.37 8.19
N LYS A 209 13.57 41.95 9.37
CA LYS A 209 13.97 43.34 9.66
C LYS A 209 15.48 43.52 9.60
N LEU A 210 16.27 42.56 10.11
CA LEU A 210 17.72 42.58 10.01
C LEU A 210 18.23 42.41 8.57
N ALA A 211 17.50 41.67 7.74
CA ALA A 211 17.82 41.45 6.33
C ALA A 211 17.60 42.70 5.44
N GLY A 212 16.88 43.70 5.95
CA GLY A 212 16.66 44.98 5.28
C GLY A 212 15.86 44.87 3.98
N ALA A 213 15.99 45.89 3.12
CA ALA A 213 15.25 45.96 1.86
C ALA A 213 15.65 44.90 0.83
N GLU A 214 16.91 44.45 0.87
CA GLU A 214 17.44 43.41 -0.02
C GLU A 214 17.04 41.99 0.40
N LYS A 215 16.42 41.82 1.58
CA LYS A 215 16.06 40.52 2.15
C LYS A 215 17.26 39.56 2.26
N VAL A 216 18.45 40.10 2.50
CA VAL A 216 19.68 39.33 2.74
C VAL A 216 20.27 39.74 4.08
N ILE A 217 20.46 38.78 4.99
CA ILE A 217 21.16 39.02 6.25
C ILE A 217 22.64 39.18 5.93
N LYS A 218 23.22 40.32 6.32
CA LYS A 218 24.63 40.66 6.09
C LYS A 218 25.31 40.96 7.41
N VAL A 219 26.30 40.15 7.76
CA VAL A 219 27.21 40.38 8.88
C VAL A 219 28.59 40.68 8.29
N PRO A 220 29.07 41.94 8.33
CA PRO A 220 30.30 42.32 7.63
C PRO A 220 31.58 41.85 8.33
N ALA A 221 31.60 41.80 9.66
CA ALA A 221 32.75 41.43 10.48
C ALA A 221 32.29 40.97 11.87
N CYS A 222 33.14 40.28 12.62
CA CYS A 222 32.77 39.72 13.91
C CYS A 222 32.36 40.78 14.94
N GLU A 223 33.08 41.90 15.05
CA GLU A 223 32.81 42.96 16.04
C GLU A 223 31.68 43.94 15.64
N SER A 224 30.92 43.63 14.58
CA SER A 224 29.89 44.54 14.08
C SER A 224 28.62 44.55 14.95
N THR A 225 27.85 45.64 14.89
CA THR A 225 26.55 45.73 15.56
C THR A 225 25.55 44.69 15.04
N GLN A 226 25.61 44.39 13.74
CA GLN A 226 24.79 43.36 13.08
C GLN A 226 25.07 41.96 13.65
N THR A 227 26.31 41.63 14.01
CA THR A 227 26.63 40.36 14.69
C THR A 227 25.89 40.26 16.02
N ASN A 228 25.98 41.29 16.85
CA ASN A 228 25.33 41.29 18.16
C ASN A 228 23.80 41.23 18.04
N ASP A 229 23.22 41.99 17.11
CA ASP A 229 21.77 41.97 16.86
C ASP A 229 21.31 40.60 16.33
N LEU A 230 22.04 40.00 15.38
CA LEU A 230 21.73 38.69 14.83
C LEU A 230 21.80 37.60 15.92
N LEU A 231 22.89 37.54 16.68
CA LEU A 231 23.06 36.55 17.75
C LEU A 231 21.97 36.69 18.82
N ARG A 232 21.58 37.91 19.19
CA ARG A 232 20.46 38.17 20.10
C ARG A 232 19.15 37.61 19.55
N VAL A 233 18.84 37.84 18.28
CA VAL A 233 17.61 37.32 17.65
C VAL A 233 17.61 35.78 17.60
N LEU A 234 18.77 35.18 17.30
CA LEU A 234 18.97 33.73 17.27
C LEU A 234 19.02 33.08 18.66
N GLY A 235 19.21 33.85 19.74
CA GLY A 235 19.27 33.35 21.12
C GLY A 235 20.65 32.91 21.61
N PHE A 236 21.71 33.36 20.92
CA PHE A 236 23.10 33.07 21.23
C PHE A 236 23.84 34.34 21.68
N ARG A 237 25.00 34.16 22.31
CA ARG A 237 26.03 35.17 22.45
C ARG A 237 27.39 34.58 22.11
N MET A 238 28.37 35.42 21.85
CA MET A 238 29.76 34.97 21.74
C MET A 238 30.35 34.75 23.13
N ARG A 239 31.02 33.61 23.31
CA ARG A 239 31.91 33.35 24.44
C ARG A 239 33.34 33.32 23.89
N GLY A 240 34.21 34.18 24.41
CA GLY A 240 35.53 34.46 23.83
C GLY A 240 35.54 35.78 23.02
N GLY A 241 36.73 36.25 22.64
CA GLY A 241 36.88 37.39 21.73
C GLY A 241 36.69 36.98 20.27
N CYS A 242 36.51 37.95 19.37
CA CYS A 242 36.44 37.70 17.93
C CYS A 242 37.70 36.98 17.41
N GLY A 243 37.52 36.04 16.46
CA GLY A 243 38.60 35.20 15.93
C GLY A 243 38.53 33.73 16.39
N SER A 244 39.66 33.03 16.45
CA SER A 244 39.72 31.57 16.63
C SER A 244 39.13 31.05 17.95
N GLU A 245 38.89 31.91 18.93
CA GLU A 245 38.34 31.56 20.23
C GLU A 245 36.80 31.70 20.32
N VAL A 246 36.13 32.17 19.25
CA VAL A 246 34.67 32.35 19.25
C VAL A 246 33.97 31.00 19.38
N VAL A 247 33.12 30.89 20.40
CA VAL A 247 32.12 29.84 20.56
C VAL A 247 30.75 30.46 20.77
N LEU A 248 29.72 29.94 20.09
CA LEU A 248 28.35 30.38 20.30
C LEU A 248 27.76 29.71 21.55
N GLU A 249 27.41 30.52 22.55
CA GLU A 249 26.79 30.06 23.80
C GLU A 249 25.29 30.38 23.79
N THR A 250 24.46 29.38 24.07
CA THR A 250 23.01 29.55 24.19
C THR A 250 22.66 30.39 25.42
N VAL A 251 21.99 31.52 25.20
CA VAL A 251 21.50 32.42 26.28
C VAL A 251 19.98 32.54 26.31
N ASN A 252 19.31 32.18 25.22
CA ASN A 252 17.86 32.06 25.16
C ASN A 252 17.51 30.73 24.50
N ALA A 253 17.26 29.70 25.31
CA ALA A 253 17.04 28.33 24.83
C ALA A 253 15.85 28.22 23.84
N PRO A 254 14.68 28.87 24.06
CA PRO A 254 13.61 28.87 23.06
C PRO A 254 14.00 29.45 21.70
N ARG A 255 14.72 30.58 21.65
CA ARG A 255 15.19 31.18 20.38
C ARG A 255 16.27 30.34 19.70
N ALA A 256 17.20 29.79 20.47
CA ALA A 256 18.26 28.92 19.97
C ALA A 256 17.71 27.60 19.40
N PHE A 257 16.68 27.04 20.05
CA PHE A 257 15.93 25.90 19.54
C PHE A 257 15.33 26.21 18.17
N LEU A 258 14.60 27.32 18.03
CA LEU A 258 14.00 27.72 16.74
C LEU A 258 15.04 28.00 15.65
N ALA A 259 16.17 28.64 15.99
CA ALA A 259 17.25 28.87 15.03
C ALA A 259 17.83 27.55 14.50
N THR A 260 18.08 26.59 15.39
CA THR A 260 18.63 25.27 15.05
C THR A 260 17.63 24.45 14.23
N ASP A 261 16.38 24.40 14.69
CA ASP A 261 15.34 23.55 14.10
C ASP A 261 14.76 24.13 12.82
N SER A 262 14.74 25.46 12.63
CA SER A 262 14.41 26.07 11.34
C SER A 262 15.52 25.89 10.29
N GLY A 263 16.66 25.32 10.68
CA GLY A 263 17.80 25.09 9.78
C GLY A 263 18.56 26.36 9.44
N PHE A 264 18.57 27.38 10.31
CA PHE A 264 19.45 28.53 10.15
C PHE A 264 20.92 28.04 10.14
N PRO A 265 21.80 28.54 9.25
CA PRO A 265 23.14 28.01 9.06
C PRO A 265 24.12 28.46 10.16
N LEU A 266 23.87 28.04 11.41
CA LEU A 266 24.64 28.41 12.60
C LEU A 266 26.12 28.02 12.49
N ALA A 267 26.42 26.84 11.94
CA ALA A 267 27.79 26.39 11.74
C ALA A 267 28.57 27.30 10.76
N GLN A 268 27.91 27.77 9.69
CA GLN A 268 28.52 28.70 8.74
C GLN A 268 28.71 30.08 9.36
N LEU A 269 27.74 30.55 10.15
CA LEU A 269 27.85 31.79 10.90
C LEU A 269 29.02 31.73 11.89
N GLU A 270 29.10 30.68 12.72
CA GLU A 270 30.20 30.50 13.68
C GLU A 270 31.56 30.45 12.96
N GLN A 271 31.66 29.73 11.84
CA GLN A 271 32.89 29.68 11.04
C GLN A 271 33.27 31.05 10.47
N ALA A 272 32.29 31.83 9.99
CA ALA A 272 32.52 33.18 9.50
C ALA A 272 33.03 34.10 10.63
N LEU A 273 32.44 34.02 11.82
CA LEU A 273 32.89 34.78 12.99
C LEU A 273 34.29 34.37 13.47
N ARG A 274 34.62 33.06 13.43
CA ARG A 274 35.95 32.55 13.79
C ARG A 274 37.05 32.99 12.83
N THR A 275 36.71 33.17 11.57
CA THR A 275 37.65 33.56 10.50
C THR A 275 37.58 35.04 10.16
N ASP A 276 36.76 35.81 10.89
CA ASP A 276 36.45 37.23 10.65
C ASP A 276 36.10 37.54 9.19
N LYS A 277 35.35 36.63 8.55
CA LYS A 277 34.85 36.78 7.18
C LYS A 277 33.41 37.27 7.18
N PRO A 278 32.98 38.02 6.15
CA PRO A 278 31.58 38.37 6.00
C PRO A 278 30.68 37.14 5.91
N PHE A 279 29.56 37.17 6.60
CA PHE A 279 28.50 36.18 6.48
C PHE A 279 27.30 36.79 5.75
N THR A 280 26.82 36.10 4.73
CA THR A 280 25.64 36.48 3.95
C THR A 280 24.67 35.32 3.86
N TYR A 281 23.40 35.58 4.14
CA TYR A 281 22.36 34.57 4.07
C TYR A 281 21.10 35.13 3.41
N ASP A 282 20.65 34.44 2.36
CA ASP A 282 19.38 34.75 1.69
C ASP A 282 18.22 34.51 2.65
N TYR A 283 17.46 35.57 2.91
CA TYR A 283 16.33 35.58 3.83
C TYR A 283 15.05 36.08 3.15
N HIS A 284 14.91 35.88 1.84
CA HIS A 284 13.67 36.20 1.13
C HIS A 284 12.47 35.50 1.79
N PRO A 285 11.35 36.22 1.95
CA PRO A 285 10.14 35.62 2.47
C PRO A 285 9.60 34.59 1.48
N THR A 286 8.84 33.65 1.99
CA THR A 286 8.21 32.61 1.19
C THR A 286 6.99 33.16 0.48
N GLU A 287 7.02 33.16 -0.85
CA GLU A 287 5.89 33.56 -1.69
C GLU A 287 4.97 32.37 -1.96
N VAL A 288 3.72 32.45 -1.48
CA VAL A 288 2.75 31.36 -1.57
C VAL A 288 1.47 31.84 -2.23
N PRO A 289 1.00 31.21 -3.32
CA PRO A 289 -0.30 31.55 -3.90
C PRO A 289 -1.43 31.08 -2.99
N VAL A 290 -2.39 31.97 -2.70
CA VAL A 290 -3.63 31.61 -2.00
C VAL A 290 -4.68 31.14 -3.01
N LEU A 291 -5.50 30.15 -2.66
CA LEU A 291 -6.67 29.79 -3.43
C LEU A 291 -7.61 31.00 -3.50
N TYR A 292 -7.99 31.45 -4.69
CA TYR A 292 -8.70 32.72 -4.91
C TYR A 292 -7.89 33.94 -4.43
N THR A 293 -8.47 34.74 -3.54
CA THR A 293 -7.91 35.96 -3.00
C THR A 293 -8.13 35.99 -1.49
N THR A 294 -7.24 36.64 -0.75
CA THR A 294 -7.28 36.75 0.72
C THR A 294 -8.62 37.28 1.23
N ASP A 295 -9.26 38.17 0.47
CA ASP A 295 -10.53 38.79 0.81
C ASP A 295 -11.73 37.86 0.78
N TYR A 296 -11.64 36.72 0.09
CA TYR A 296 -12.64 35.67 0.16
C TYR A 296 -12.63 34.92 1.50
N TRP A 297 -11.46 34.82 2.13
CA TRP A 297 -11.21 33.98 3.31
C TRP A 297 -11.35 34.71 4.63
N ILE A 298 -10.87 35.96 4.70
CA ILE A 298 -10.83 36.76 5.93
C ILE A 298 -11.65 38.03 5.79
N SER A 299 -12.35 38.40 6.88
CA SER A 299 -13.18 39.60 6.90
C SER A 299 -12.34 40.88 6.83
N ALA A 300 -12.96 42.00 6.50
CA ALA A 300 -12.26 43.30 6.50
C ALA A 300 -11.71 43.67 7.90
N LYS A 301 -12.36 43.22 8.98
CA LYS A 301 -11.91 43.43 10.35
C LYS A 301 -10.68 42.59 10.68
N ASP A 302 -10.60 41.36 10.21
CA ASP A 302 -9.47 40.48 10.50
C ASP A 302 -8.21 40.93 9.75
N ARG A 303 -8.38 41.52 8.55
CA ARG A 303 -7.29 42.10 7.75
C ARG A 303 -6.58 43.26 8.44
N THR A 304 -7.22 43.96 9.36
CA THR A 304 -6.58 45.06 10.10
C THR A 304 -5.84 44.58 11.35
N GLN A 305 -5.94 43.28 11.70
CA GLN A 305 -5.35 42.71 12.91
C GLN A 305 -4.00 42.01 12.70
N GLY A 306 -3.56 41.81 11.46
CA GLY A 306 -2.26 41.18 11.17
C GLY A 306 -2.14 40.65 9.74
N ASP A 307 -1.08 39.88 9.49
CA ASP A 307 -0.85 39.22 8.21
C ASP A 307 -1.85 38.05 8.02
N PHE A 308 -2.16 37.71 6.76
CA PHE A 308 -3.07 36.59 6.45
C PHE A 308 -2.68 35.28 7.15
N ILE A 309 -1.38 35.00 7.24
CA ILE A 309 -0.86 33.79 7.90
C ILE A 309 -1.24 33.72 9.38
N ASP A 310 -1.27 34.84 10.10
CA ASP A 310 -1.65 34.84 11.53
C ASP A 310 -3.15 34.56 11.68
N SER A 311 -4.00 35.20 10.86
CA SER A 311 -5.44 34.92 10.86
C SER A 311 -5.73 33.48 10.48
N PHE A 312 -4.98 32.93 9.53
CA PHE A 312 -5.13 31.55 9.08
C PHE A 312 -4.78 30.54 10.18
N LEU A 313 -3.64 30.70 10.85
CA LEU A 313 -3.18 29.82 11.91
C LEU A 313 -4.05 29.87 13.17
N ASN A 314 -4.63 31.04 13.47
CA ASN A 314 -5.44 31.24 14.67
C ASN A 314 -6.89 30.73 14.54
N ASP A 315 -7.29 30.28 13.35
CA ASP A 315 -8.67 29.92 13.05
C ASP A 315 -8.77 28.51 12.42
N PRO A 316 -8.96 27.44 13.22
CA PRO A 316 -9.06 26.09 12.70
C PRO A 316 -10.31 25.88 11.83
N SER A 317 -11.37 26.68 12.04
CA SER A 317 -12.58 26.60 11.20
C SER A 317 -12.34 27.23 9.82
N LEU A 318 -11.53 28.29 9.73
CA LEU A 318 -11.05 28.83 8.46
C LEU A 318 -10.19 27.81 7.72
N CYS A 319 -9.20 27.24 8.40
CA CYS A 319 -8.34 26.20 7.83
C CYS A 319 -9.17 25.03 7.27
N ARG A 320 -10.17 24.56 8.02
CA ARG A 320 -11.02 23.46 7.56
C ARG A 320 -11.89 23.83 6.36
N PHE A 321 -12.39 25.06 6.30
CA PHE A 321 -13.11 25.55 5.13
C PHE A 321 -12.19 25.63 3.89
N TYR A 322 -10.97 26.13 4.07
CA TYR A 322 -9.95 26.18 3.02
C TYR A 322 -9.64 24.79 2.48
N LEU A 323 -9.46 23.79 3.35
CA LEU A 323 -9.26 22.39 2.96
C LEU A 323 -10.44 21.83 2.15
N GLY A 324 -11.67 22.07 2.60
CA GLY A 324 -12.86 21.61 1.92
C GLY A 324 -12.95 22.13 0.49
N MET A 325 -12.66 23.42 0.28
CA MET A 325 -12.65 24.03 -1.05
C MET A 325 -11.47 23.57 -1.91
N ALA A 326 -10.28 23.38 -1.32
CA ALA A 326 -9.09 22.95 -2.04
C ALA A 326 -9.18 21.52 -2.59
N LYS A 327 -10.04 20.68 -2.02
CA LYS A 327 -10.28 19.28 -2.45
C LYS A 327 -11.30 19.15 -3.60
N LEU A 328 -12.06 20.20 -3.89
CA LEU A 328 -13.03 20.21 -5.00
C LEU A 328 -12.33 20.35 -6.33
N ASP A 329 -12.85 19.73 -7.38
CA ASP A 329 -12.41 20.06 -8.73
C ASP A 329 -12.72 21.54 -9.05
N PRO A 330 -11.91 22.20 -9.91
CA PRO A 330 -12.01 23.64 -10.11
C PRO A 330 -13.40 24.15 -10.53
N GLU A 331 -14.12 23.42 -11.41
CA GLU A 331 -15.46 23.83 -11.87
C GLU A 331 -16.47 23.80 -10.72
N THR A 332 -16.47 22.73 -9.93
CA THR A 332 -17.32 22.60 -8.74
C THR A 332 -17.00 23.67 -7.69
N ALA A 333 -15.70 23.93 -7.44
CA ALA A 333 -15.26 24.93 -6.49
C ALA A 333 -15.72 26.34 -6.90
N ASP A 334 -15.58 26.69 -8.17
CA ASP A 334 -16.01 27.97 -8.72
C ASP A 334 -17.53 28.13 -8.69
N GLU A 335 -18.28 27.07 -8.96
CA GLU A 335 -19.74 27.11 -8.89
C GLU A 335 -20.24 27.31 -7.44
N PHE A 336 -19.61 26.66 -6.46
CA PHE A 336 -19.89 26.93 -5.05
C PHE A 336 -19.54 28.36 -4.66
N LYS A 337 -18.38 28.87 -5.09
CA LYS A 337 -17.96 30.25 -4.81
C LYS A 337 -18.94 31.27 -5.39
N LYS A 338 -19.47 31.03 -6.60
CA LYS A 338 -20.42 31.93 -7.27
C LYS A 338 -21.80 31.92 -6.61
N THR A 339 -22.26 30.74 -6.20
CA THR A 339 -23.67 30.53 -5.83
C THR A 339 -23.91 30.55 -4.32
N LEU A 340 -22.92 30.22 -3.49
CA LEU A 340 -23.05 30.10 -2.04
C LEU A 340 -22.21 31.14 -1.29
N ALA A 341 -22.79 31.72 -0.23
CA ALA A 341 -22.06 32.66 0.62
C ALA A 341 -20.89 31.97 1.37
N PRO A 342 -19.72 32.60 1.52
CA PRO A 342 -18.57 31.99 2.23
C PRO A 342 -18.90 31.55 3.65
N ALA A 343 -19.68 32.33 4.39
CA ALA A 343 -20.14 31.98 5.73
C ALA A 343 -20.98 30.69 5.76
N ARG A 344 -21.75 30.43 4.69
CA ARG A 344 -22.57 29.23 4.55
C ARG A 344 -21.72 28.00 4.30
N LEU A 345 -20.76 28.09 3.36
CA LEU A 345 -19.80 27.01 3.09
C LEU A 345 -18.94 26.71 4.31
N ARG A 346 -18.49 27.75 5.02
CA ARG A 346 -17.73 27.61 6.26
C ARG A 346 -18.49 26.87 7.37
N ALA A 347 -19.80 27.10 7.49
CA ALA A 347 -20.65 26.35 8.42
C ALA A 347 -20.76 24.85 8.05
N LEU A 348 -20.55 24.51 6.78
CA LEU A 348 -20.58 23.13 6.25
C LEU A 348 -19.17 22.54 6.07
N ALA A 349 -18.11 23.23 6.51
CA ALA A 349 -16.72 22.91 6.19
C ALA A 349 -16.31 21.48 6.59
N SER A 350 -16.82 20.96 7.71
CA SER A 350 -16.49 19.60 8.16
C SER A 350 -17.02 18.52 7.22
N ILE A 351 -18.20 18.72 6.66
CA ILE A 351 -18.85 17.80 5.72
C ILE A 351 -18.16 17.93 4.35
N LEU A 352 -17.87 19.17 3.94
CA LEU A 352 -17.17 19.46 2.69
C LEU A 352 -15.76 18.86 2.67
N ASP A 353 -15.00 19.00 3.76
CA ASP A 353 -13.65 18.43 3.93
C ASP A 353 -13.61 16.90 3.82
N PHE A 354 -14.62 16.20 4.35
CA PHE A 354 -14.66 14.73 4.33
C PHE A 354 -15.31 14.11 3.10
N PHE A 355 -16.36 14.73 2.55
CA PHE A 355 -17.18 14.13 1.49
C PHE A 355 -17.17 14.94 0.20
N GLY A 356 -16.81 16.23 0.26
CA GLY A 356 -16.86 17.15 -0.88
C GLY A 356 -15.95 16.76 -2.04
N GLY A 357 -14.85 16.05 -1.78
CA GLY A 357 -13.93 15.59 -2.84
C GLY A 357 -14.56 14.65 -3.88
N ASN A 358 -15.78 14.16 -3.66
CA ASN A 358 -16.55 13.39 -4.65
C ASN A 358 -17.71 14.19 -5.28
N PHE A 359 -17.89 15.46 -4.94
CA PHE A 359 -18.90 16.31 -5.57
C PHE A 359 -18.37 16.79 -6.92
N GLU A 360 -19.25 16.73 -7.91
CA GLU A 360 -18.97 17.18 -9.26
C GLU A 360 -20.15 17.98 -9.79
N ILE A 361 -19.86 19.19 -10.28
CA ILE A 361 -20.82 20.00 -11.02
C ILE A 361 -20.29 20.16 -12.45
N ARG A 362 -21.10 19.76 -13.42
CA ARG A 362 -20.82 19.95 -14.85
C ARG A 362 -21.96 20.74 -15.46
N GLN A 363 -21.64 21.86 -16.11
CA GLN A 363 -22.64 22.72 -16.75
C GLN A 363 -23.76 23.15 -15.78
N GLY A 364 -23.40 23.43 -14.53
CA GLY A 364 -24.34 23.81 -13.46
C GLY A 364 -25.15 22.66 -12.86
N LYS A 365 -24.99 21.41 -13.33
CA LYS A 365 -25.71 20.23 -12.83
C LYS A 365 -24.83 19.35 -11.96
N ALA A 366 -25.38 18.81 -10.88
CA ALA A 366 -24.72 17.80 -10.05
C ALA A 366 -24.60 16.47 -10.81
N VAL A 367 -23.40 15.89 -10.84
CA VAL A 367 -23.19 14.51 -11.25
C VAL A 367 -23.54 13.61 -10.06
N ILE A 368 -24.44 12.65 -10.28
CA ILE A 368 -25.04 11.84 -9.21
C ILE A 368 -24.84 10.33 -9.45
N PRO A 369 -24.61 9.54 -8.38
CA PRO A 369 -24.57 8.08 -8.47
C PRO A 369 -25.92 7.52 -8.97
N GLY A 370 -25.87 6.54 -9.87
CA GLY A 370 -27.06 5.98 -10.55
C GLY A 370 -27.59 6.83 -11.72
N GLY A 371 -26.97 7.98 -11.99
CA GLY A 371 -27.24 8.83 -13.15
C GLY A 371 -28.69 9.29 -13.25
N ALA A 372 -29.18 9.46 -14.49
CA ALA A 372 -30.52 10.00 -14.76
C ALA A 372 -31.65 9.17 -14.12
N LYS A 373 -31.49 7.85 -13.99
CA LYS A 373 -32.49 6.97 -13.36
C LYS A 373 -32.67 7.26 -11.86
N ALA A 374 -31.59 7.63 -11.17
CA ALA A 374 -31.61 7.96 -9.75
C ALA A 374 -31.92 9.45 -9.46
N ALA A 375 -31.94 10.32 -10.49
CA ALA A 375 -32.17 11.76 -10.31
C ALA A 375 -33.44 12.11 -9.51
N PRO A 376 -34.61 11.48 -9.75
CA PRO A 376 -35.82 11.81 -9.01
C PRO A 376 -35.72 11.51 -7.50
N VAL A 377 -35.10 10.37 -7.15
CA VAL A 377 -34.96 9.97 -5.74
C VAL A 377 -33.90 10.81 -5.03
N TRP A 378 -32.80 11.18 -5.70
CA TRP A 378 -31.84 12.15 -5.15
C TRP A 378 -32.49 13.50 -4.89
N ALA A 379 -33.32 13.98 -5.83
CA ALA A 379 -34.03 15.24 -5.67
C ALA A 379 -34.97 15.23 -4.46
N GLU A 380 -35.66 14.11 -4.25
CA GLU A 380 -36.54 13.91 -3.10
C GLU A 380 -35.77 13.86 -1.77
N LEU A 381 -34.67 13.10 -1.70
CA LEU A 381 -33.89 12.95 -0.47
C LEU A 381 -33.19 14.26 -0.05
N ALA A 382 -32.54 14.93 -1.01
CA ALA A 382 -31.86 16.19 -0.77
C ALA A 382 -32.84 17.36 -0.59
N GLY A 383 -34.00 17.32 -1.26
CA GLY A 383 -34.96 18.42 -1.31
C GLY A 383 -34.58 19.52 -2.31
N ALA A 384 -33.75 19.22 -3.30
CA ALA A 384 -33.35 20.11 -4.38
C ALA A 384 -33.06 19.31 -5.66
N GLN A 385 -33.29 19.90 -6.83
CA GLN A 385 -33.07 19.20 -8.10
C GLN A 385 -31.57 19.11 -8.44
N PRO A 386 -31.05 17.96 -8.88
CA PRO A 386 -29.67 17.82 -9.36
C PRO A 386 -29.31 18.78 -10.50
N ASP A 387 -30.28 19.26 -11.28
CA ASP A 387 -30.07 20.29 -12.31
C ASP A 387 -29.59 21.64 -11.75
N LYS A 388 -29.72 21.86 -10.43
CA LYS A 388 -29.19 23.02 -9.71
C LYS A 388 -28.06 22.58 -8.79
N GLY A 389 -26.89 22.30 -9.36
CA GLY A 389 -25.79 21.58 -8.70
C GLY A 389 -25.36 22.17 -7.35
N ALA A 390 -25.13 23.49 -7.27
CA ALA A 390 -24.73 24.13 -6.02
C ALA A 390 -25.79 24.04 -4.92
N GLU A 391 -27.05 24.35 -5.27
CA GLU A 391 -28.20 24.24 -4.35
C GLU A 391 -28.40 22.80 -3.90
N PHE A 392 -28.27 21.84 -4.82
CA PHE A 392 -28.37 20.41 -4.53
C PHE A 392 -27.34 19.96 -3.49
N PHE A 393 -26.05 20.25 -3.70
CA PHE A 393 -25.00 19.84 -2.76
C PHE A 393 -25.07 20.58 -1.43
N GLU A 394 -25.48 21.86 -1.41
CA GLU A 394 -25.73 22.59 -0.16
C GLU A 394 -26.80 21.90 0.69
N ARG A 395 -27.92 21.51 0.05
CA ARG A 395 -29.02 20.81 0.71
C ARG A 395 -28.62 19.41 1.16
N LEU A 396 -27.90 18.68 0.30
CA LEU A 396 -27.38 17.34 0.60
C LEU A 396 -26.40 17.34 1.78
N MET A 397 -25.53 18.35 1.89
CA MET A 397 -24.66 18.51 3.05
C MET A 397 -25.44 18.88 4.32
N THR A 398 -26.46 19.73 4.20
CA THR A 398 -27.28 20.15 5.36
C THR A 398 -28.20 19.03 5.85
N LYS A 399 -28.59 18.12 4.96
CA LYS A 399 -29.58 17.09 5.24
C LYS A 399 -29.09 16.13 6.33
N ASP A 400 -29.90 16.02 7.38
CA ASP A 400 -29.69 15.08 8.49
C ASP A 400 -28.24 15.14 9.02
N ASP A 401 -27.74 16.36 9.30
CA ASP A 401 -26.37 16.63 9.78
C ASP A 401 -25.24 16.08 8.89
N GLY A 402 -25.50 15.82 7.61
CA GLY A 402 -24.51 15.33 6.63
C GLY A 402 -24.55 13.82 6.37
N TRP A 403 -25.50 13.08 6.96
CA TRP A 403 -25.65 11.64 6.68
C TRP A 403 -25.96 11.34 5.20
N LEU A 404 -26.66 12.24 4.50
CA LEU A 404 -26.90 12.07 3.05
C LEU A 404 -25.60 12.24 2.24
N ALA A 405 -24.73 13.18 2.63
CA ALA A 405 -23.42 13.36 2.01
C ALA A 405 -22.51 12.13 2.17
N SER A 406 -22.57 11.50 3.34
CA SER A 406 -21.85 10.26 3.62
C SER A 406 -22.29 9.12 2.70
N LEU A 407 -23.60 8.94 2.49
CA LEU A 407 -24.14 7.93 1.57
C LEU A 407 -23.76 8.25 0.12
N PHE A 408 -23.88 9.51 -0.30
CA PHE A 408 -23.48 9.96 -1.63
C PHE A 408 -22.02 9.59 -1.92
N ASP A 409 -21.11 9.91 -1.00
CA ASP A 409 -19.68 9.60 -1.18
C ASP A 409 -19.42 8.08 -1.27
N ALA A 410 -20.13 7.24 -0.52
CA ALA A 410 -19.97 5.78 -0.61
C ALA A 410 -20.48 5.22 -1.95
N LEU A 411 -21.57 5.76 -2.49
CA LEU A 411 -22.12 5.36 -3.79
C LEU A 411 -21.33 5.91 -4.97
N ALA A 412 -20.78 7.12 -4.87
CA ALA A 412 -19.99 7.77 -5.93
C ALA A 412 -18.66 7.07 -6.25
N ARG A 413 -18.23 6.14 -5.40
CA ARG A 413 -16.96 5.39 -5.53
C ARG A 413 -17.10 4.03 -6.18
N ILE A 414 -18.33 3.51 -6.29
CA ILE A 414 -18.60 2.17 -6.82
C ILE A 414 -19.26 2.25 -8.20
N ASN A 415 -19.25 1.15 -8.93
CA ASN A 415 -19.84 1.02 -10.25
C ASN A 415 -20.38 -0.39 -10.47
N GLY A 416 -21.06 -0.62 -11.58
CA GLY A 416 -21.59 -1.94 -11.96
C GLY A 416 -22.85 -2.36 -11.18
N PRO A 417 -23.13 -3.67 -11.09
CA PRO A 417 -24.40 -4.20 -10.58
C PRO A 417 -24.73 -3.75 -9.15
N THR A 418 -23.71 -3.58 -8.29
CA THR A 418 -23.89 -3.12 -6.91
C THR A 418 -24.38 -1.68 -6.87
N LEU A 419 -23.87 -0.80 -7.72
CA LEU A 419 -24.35 0.59 -7.81
C LEU A 419 -25.80 0.61 -8.31
N ASP A 420 -26.11 -0.14 -9.37
CA ASP A 420 -27.47 -0.23 -9.93
C ASP A 420 -28.48 -0.72 -8.88
N TYR A 421 -28.10 -1.74 -8.11
CA TYR A 421 -28.94 -2.29 -7.05
C TYR A 421 -29.18 -1.28 -5.92
N LEU A 422 -28.13 -0.58 -5.45
CA LEU A 422 -28.22 0.36 -4.33
C LEU A 422 -28.87 1.71 -4.71
N THR A 423 -28.87 2.07 -6.00
CA THR A 423 -29.48 3.32 -6.50
C THR A 423 -30.90 3.14 -7.04
N ASP A 424 -31.46 1.93 -6.95
CA ASP A 424 -32.91 1.74 -7.12
C ASP A 424 -33.68 2.65 -6.15
N ALA A 425 -34.72 3.33 -6.63
CA ALA A 425 -35.40 4.37 -5.87
C ALA A 425 -36.01 3.87 -4.55
N SER A 426 -36.54 2.64 -4.51
CA SER A 426 -37.14 2.07 -3.30
C SER A 426 -36.05 1.68 -2.29
N ARG A 427 -34.98 1.04 -2.77
CA ARG A 427 -33.86 0.59 -1.95
C ARG A 427 -33.03 1.74 -1.41
N MET A 428 -32.75 2.74 -2.22
CA MET A 428 -31.95 3.90 -1.80
C MET A 428 -32.64 4.64 -0.65
N LYS A 429 -33.96 4.84 -0.72
CA LYS A 429 -34.75 5.43 0.39
C LYS A 429 -34.71 4.56 1.63
N ARG A 430 -34.86 3.24 1.45
CA ARG A 430 -34.85 2.24 2.52
C ARG A 430 -33.50 2.24 3.26
N PHE A 431 -32.40 2.06 2.54
CA PHE A 431 -31.06 2.02 3.11
C PHE A 431 -30.62 3.37 3.66
N TYR A 432 -30.97 4.49 3.00
CA TYR A 432 -30.72 5.80 3.57
C TYR A 432 -31.46 6.00 4.90
N SER A 433 -32.71 5.58 5.00
CA SER A 433 -33.48 5.66 6.25
C SER A 433 -32.81 4.88 7.39
N ALA A 434 -32.19 3.73 7.06
CA ALA A 434 -31.41 2.93 7.99
C ALA A 434 -30.13 3.66 8.46
N VAL A 435 -29.34 4.20 7.52
CA VAL A 435 -28.12 4.99 7.80
C VAL A 435 -28.46 6.23 8.64
N ARG A 436 -29.51 6.97 8.26
CA ARG A 436 -29.98 8.18 8.93
C ARG A 436 -30.49 7.93 10.35
N GLY A 437 -31.12 6.78 10.57
CA GLY A 437 -31.81 6.39 11.81
C GLY A 437 -32.70 7.50 12.40
N LYS A 438 -32.79 7.57 13.75
CA LYS A 438 -33.66 8.53 14.45
C LYS A 438 -32.94 9.78 14.99
N ILE A 439 -31.70 9.62 15.41
CA ILE A 439 -30.88 10.70 15.97
C ILE A 439 -29.81 10.99 14.93
N THR A 440 -29.77 12.20 14.40
CA THR A 440 -28.82 12.57 13.33
C THR A 440 -27.57 13.23 13.85
N THR A 441 -27.57 13.72 15.09
CA THR A 441 -26.43 14.37 15.75
C THR A 441 -25.79 13.39 16.75
N PRO A 442 -24.50 12.98 16.63
CA PRO A 442 -23.49 13.41 15.67
C PRO A 442 -23.84 13.28 14.19
N GLY A 443 -23.61 14.33 13.41
CA GLY A 443 -23.38 14.14 11.98
C GLY A 443 -22.12 13.29 11.73
N PRO A 444 -21.96 12.70 10.53
CA PRO A 444 -20.85 11.80 10.22
C PRO A 444 -19.49 12.50 10.07
N ALA A 445 -19.45 13.81 10.36
CA ALA A 445 -18.27 14.68 10.33
C ALA A 445 -17.87 15.25 11.72
N ARG A 446 -18.36 14.65 12.82
CA ARG A 446 -18.50 15.30 14.15
C ARG A 446 -17.23 15.98 14.74
N PRO A 447 -16.06 15.35 14.98
CA PRO A 447 -14.74 15.98 14.67
C PRO A 447 -13.58 14.99 14.40
N VAL A 448 -12.51 15.44 13.72
CA VAL A 448 -11.29 14.74 13.24
C VAL A 448 -11.48 13.45 12.40
N PHE A 449 -12.59 12.73 12.54
CA PHE A 449 -12.79 11.41 11.93
C PHE A 449 -14.03 11.33 11.02
N ARG A 450 -13.88 10.55 9.96
CA ARG A 450 -14.90 10.25 8.96
C ARG A 450 -15.61 8.94 9.30
N SER A 451 -16.89 9.00 9.70
CA SER A 451 -17.65 7.83 10.19
C SER A 451 -18.42 7.10 9.08
N ASN A 452 -17.75 6.73 7.99
CA ASN A 452 -18.36 5.99 6.89
C ASN A 452 -17.56 4.78 6.39
N ALA A 453 -16.48 4.41 7.09
CA ALA A 453 -15.60 3.29 6.72
C ALA A 453 -16.39 1.99 6.46
N ASP A 454 -17.24 1.59 7.40
CA ASP A 454 -18.05 0.37 7.30
C ASP A 454 -19.06 0.43 6.15
N MET A 455 -19.66 1.59 5.90
CA MET A 455 -20.56 1.77 4.77
C MET A 455 -19.81 1.63 3.45
N MET A 456 -18.61 2.22 3.33
CA MET A 456 -17.78 2.05 2.14
C MET A 456 -17.33 0.60 1.95
N LEU A 457 -16.96 -0.10 3.03
CA LEU A 457 -16.62 -1.52 2.97
C LEU A 457 -17.81 -2.33 2.43
N LEU A 458 -19.00 -2.13 3.00
CA LEU A 458 -20.22 -2.79 2.57
C LEU A 458 -20.52 -2.51 1.09
N THR A 459 -20.57 -1.24 0.67
CA THR A 459 -20.90 -0.89 -0.72
C THR A 459 -19.86 -1.38 -1.72
N THR A 460 -18.58 -1.40 -1.34
CA THR A 460 -17.49 -1.83 -2.23
C THR A 460 -17.44 -3.34 -2.41
N ARG A 461 -17.78 -4.10 -1.37
CA ARG A 461 -17.60 -5.57 -1.36
C ARG A 461 -18.90 -6.36 -1.43
N LEU A 462 -20.07 -5.71 -1.38
CA LEU A 462 -21.36 -6.34 -1.58
C LEU A 462 -21.38 -7.09 -2.93
N GLN A 463 -21.60 -8.40 -2.85
CA GLN A 463 -21.73 -9.26 -4.02
C GLN A 463 -23.19 -9.32 -4.46
N ILE A 464 -23.42 -9.06 -5.75
CA ILE A 464 -24.69 -9.29 -6.43
C ILE A 464 -24.54 -10.54 -7.29
N ASP A 465 -25.37 -11.54 -7.04
CA ASP A 465 -25.36 -12.79 -7.81
C ASP A 465 -25.94 -12.57 -9.21
N ALA A 466 -25.75 -13.56 -10.10
CA ALA A 466 -26.23 -13.51 -11.48
C ALA A 466 -27.76 -13.31 -11.61
N ASN A 467 -28.53 -13.58 -10.54
CA ASN A 467 -29.96 -13.34 -10.46
C ASN A 467 -30.34 -11.90 -10.06
N GLY A 468 -29.36 -11.01 -9.87
CA GLY A 468 -29.56 -9.62 -9.46
C GLY A 468 -29.87 -9.42 -7.98
N LYS A 469 -29.75 -10.45 -7.14
CA LYS A 469 -29.96 -10.38 -5.70
C LYS A 469 -28.63 -10.36 -4.94
N PRO A 470 -28.59 -9.77 -3.73
CA PRO A 470 -27.44 -9.86 -2.85
C PRO A 470 -27.15 -11.31 -2.44
N HIS A 471 -25.88 -11.69 -2.47
CA HIS A 471 -25.44 -12.96 -1.88
C HIS A 471 -25.59 -12.91 -0.35
N LEU A 472 -26.28 -13.90 0.22
CA LEU A 472 -26.44 -14.06 1.66
C LEU A 472 -25.82 -15.38 2.13
N PRO A 473 -24.67 -15.35 2.82
CA PRO A 473 -24.09 -16.56 3.42
C PRO A 473 -25.07 -17.22 4.39
N GLY A 474 -25.33 -18.52 4.21
CA GLY A 474 -26.29 -19.30 5.03
C GLY A 474 -27.77 -19.00 4.76
N GLY A 475 -28.08 -18.06 3.86
CA GLY A 475 -29.45 -17.63 3.61
C GLY A 475 -30.08 -16.88 4.79
N LEU A 476 -31.35 -16.52 4.63
CA LEU A 476 -32.02 -15.57 5.54
C LEU A 476 -32.12 -16.06 7.00
N GLU A 477 -32.30 -17.36 7.22
CA GLU A 477 -32.54 -17.92 8.56
C GLU A 477 -31.32 -17.81 9.49
N THR A 478 -30.09 -17.94 8.96
CA THR A 478 -28.86 -17.67 9.71
C THR A 478 -28.87 -16.25 10.26
N TRP A 479 -29.22 -15.26 9.44
CA TRP A 479 -29.22 -13.85 9.83
C TRP A 479 -30.33 -13.53 10.84
N LYS A 480 -31.52 -14.13 10.68
CA LYS A 480 -32.56 -14.06 11.71
C LYS A 480 -32.07 -14.63 13.04
N GLY A 481 -31.42 -15.79 13.00
CA GLY A 481 -30.86 -16.46 14.17
C GLY A 481 -29.82 -15.59 14.88
N LEU A 482 -28.88 -15.02 14.13
CA LEU A 482 -27.84 -14.12 14.63
C LEU A 482 -28.44 -12.92 15.36
N PHE A 483 -29.38 -12.21 14.73
CA PHE A 483 -29.96 -11.00 15.32
C PHE A 483 -30.94 -11.31 16.47
N ALA A 484 -31.62 -12.46 16.46
CA ALA A 484 -32.59 -12.84 17.49
C ALA A 484 -31.94 -13.44 18.75
N LYS A 485 -30.88 -14.25 18.60
CA LYS A 485 -30.38 -15.17 19.65
C LYS A 485 -28.90 -14.99 20.02
N ASN A 486 -28.23 -13.89 19.62
CA ASN A 486 -26.79 -13.71 19.85
C ASN A 486 -26.39 -14.04 21.31
N SER A 487 -25.48 -15.01 21.46
CA SER A 487 -25.02 -15.59 22.72
C SER A 487 -24.11 -14.66 23.54
N HIS A 488 -23.57 -13.60 22.93
CA HIS A 488 -22.66 -12.65 23.59
C HIS A 488 -23.30 -11.29 23.96
N GLY A 489 -24.62 -11.16 23.75
CA GLY A 489 -25.41 -9.95 24.05
C GLY A 489 -26.41 -9.67 22.95
N LYS A 490 -27.50 -8.96 23.26
CA LYS A 490 -28.43 -8.51 22.20
C LYS A 490 -27.70 -7.50 21.32
N TYR A 491 -27.83 -7.64 20.00
CA TYR A 491 -27.63 -6.51 19.09
C TYR A 491 -28.61 -5.38 19.45
N ASP A 492 -28.66 -4.32 18.66
CA ASP A 492 -29.68 -3.29 18.83
C ASP A 492 -31.06 -3.92 19.08
N ALA A 493 -31.70 -3.62 20.22
CA ALA A 493 -32.93 -4.30 20.63
C ALA A 493 -34.05 -4.19 19.59
N LYS A 494 -34.03 -3.13 18.76
CA LYS A 494 -34.97 -2.96 17.66
C LYS A 494 -34.66 -3.91 16.51
N LEU A 495 -33.39 -4.06 16.14
CA LEU A 495 -32.98 -5.00 15.10
C LEU A 495 -33.26 -6.44 15.54
N SER A 496 -32.97 -6.79 16.79
CA SER A 496 -33.34 -8.11 17.34
C SER A 496 -34.85 -8.36 17.27
N LYS A 497 -35.68 -7.37 17.59
CA LYS A 497 -37.15 -7.49 17.46
C LYS A 497 -37.61 -7.59 16.00
N ALA A 498 -36.99 -6.84 15.10
CA ALA A 498 -37.33 -6.82 13.68
C ALA A 498 -36.93 -8.11 12.96
N SER A 499 -35.84 -8.76 13.40
CA SER A 499 -35.26 -9.93 12.74
C SER A 499 -36.22 -11.08 12.51
N SER A 500 -37.15 -11.33 13.44
CA SER A 500 -38.16 -12.39 13.28
C SER A 500 -39.13 -12.15 12.13
N ALA A 501 -39.27 -10.90 11.67
CA ALA A 501 -40.18 -10.50 10.60
C ALA A 501 -39.49 -10.37 9.22
N TRP A 502 -38.17 -10.59 9.13
CA TRP A 502 -37.44 -10.50 7.85
C TRP A 502 -37.91 -11.57 6.85
N LYS A 503 -38.02 -11.19 5.58
CA LYS A 503 -38.54 -12.04 4.47
C LYS A 503 -37.64 -12.02 3.25
N GLU A 504 -36.75 -11.04 3.11
CA GLU A 504 -35.94 -10.84 1.91
C GLU A 504 -34.52 -10.33 2.24
N PRO A 505 -33.56 -10.44 1.30
CA PRO A 505 -32.19 -10.00 1.54
C PRO A 505 -32.05 -8.51 1.88
N ASP A 506 -32.93 -7.68 1.32
CA ASP A 506 -32.98 -6.25 1.57
C ASP A 506 -33.19 -5.95 3.08
N ASP A 507 -33.87 -6.82 3.84
CA ASP A 507 -34.03 -6.67 5.29
C ASP A 507 -32.71 -6.78 6.05
N VAL A 508 -31.84 -7.72 5.63
CA VAL A 508 -30.53 -7.93 6.23
C VAL A 508 -29.61 -6.76 5.87
N LEU A 509 -29.60 -6.34 4.60
CA LEU A 509 -28.80 -5.19 4.17
C LEU A 509 -29.22 -3.91 4.88
N GLU A 510 -30.53 -3.68 5.07
CA GLU A 510 -31.03 -2.55 5.86
C GLU A 510 -30.45 -2.55 7.29
N ALA A 511 -30.39 -3.71 7.94
CA ALA A 511 -29.78 -3.84 9.27
C ALA A 511 -28.28 -3.53 9.25
N LEU A 512 -27.53 -3.99 8.24
CA LEU A 512 -26.09 -3.72 8.11
C LEU A 512 -25.81 -2.23 7.84
N PHE A 513 -26.62 -1.58 7.01
CA PHE A 513 -26.57 -0.13 6.81
C PHE A 513 -26.89 0.64 8.10
N ALA A 514 -27.88 0.17 8.89
CA ALA A 514 -28.22 0.77 10.19
C ALA A 514 -27.09 0.62 11.23
N LEU A 515 -26.24 -0.40 11.11
CA LEU A 515 -25.10 -0.60 11.99
C LEU A 515 -23.87 0.21 11.56
N SER A 516 -23.72 0.50 10.27
CA SER A 516 -22.57 1.23 9.70
C SER A 516 -22.41 2.66 10.23
N ARG A 517 -23.47 3.22 10.84
CA ARG A 517 -23.47 4.55 11.46
C ARG A 517 -23.03 4.57 12.93
N LYS A 518 -22.81 3.40 13.55
CA LYS A 518 -22.49 3.30 14.97
C LYS A 518 -20.97 3.47 15.17
N PRO A 519 -20.53 4.12 16.27
CA PRO A 519 -19.11 4.33 16.56
C PRO A 519 -18.42 3.08 17.15
N VAL A 520 -19.17 2.01 17.40
CA VAL A 520 -18.67 0.73 17.94
C VAL A 520 -18.45 -0.25 16.80
N ASP A 521 -17.59 -1.25 17.02
CA ASP A 521 -17.28 -2.28 16.04
C ASP A 521 -18.56 -2.96 15.50
N ASN A 522 -18.68 -3.00 14.17
CA ASN A 522 -19.81 -3.57 13.46
C ASN A 522 -19.59 -5.06 13.18
N GLU A 523 -19.65 -5.86 14.24
CA GLU A 523 -19.41 -7.31 14.18
C GLU A 523 -20.26 -8.01 13.11
N ALA A 524 -21.55 -7.65 13.01
CA ALA A 524 -22.45 -8.27 12.03
C ALA A 524 -21.98 -8.03 10.58
N LEU A 525 -21.46 -6.84 10.27
CA LEU A 525 -20.87 -6.55 8.97
C LEU A 525 -19.57 -7.34 8.77
N ARG A 526 -18.72 -7.47 9.79
CA ARG A 526 -17.48 -8.26 9.70
C ARG A 526 -17.77 -9.74 9.44
N ILE A 527 -18.76 -10.31 10.12
CA ILE A 527 -19.28 -11.67 9.87
C ILE A 527 -19.80 -11.77 8.42
N PHE A 528 -20.65 -10.82 8.00
CA PHE A 528 -21.23 -10.83 6.65
C PHE A 528 -20.15 -10.82 5.59
N MET A 529 -19.15 -9.94 5.75
CA MET A 529 -18.05 -9.81 4.82
C MET A 529 -17.16 -11.04 4.79
N GLY A 530 -16.72 -11.52 5.95
CA GLY A 530 -15.85 -12.69 6.05
C GLY A 530 -16.48 -13.93 5.42
N LEU A 531 -17.76 -14.20 5.71
CA LEU A 531 -18.46 -15.35 5.16
C LEU A 531 -18.80 -15.20 3.67
N THR A 532 -19.04 -13.97 3.20
CA THR A 532 -19.19 -13.68 1.77
C THR A 532 -17.89 -13.96 1.03
N ASP A 533 -16.76 -13.50 1.55
CA ASP A 533 -15.46 -13.71 0.92
C ASP A 533 -15.01 -15.18 0.97
N ILE A 534 -15.32 -15.94 2.04
CA ILE A 534 -15.12 -17.39 2.05
C ILE A 534 -15.91 -18.07 0.91
N ASN A 535 -17.14 -17.62 0.65
CA ASN A 535 -17.97 -18.17 -0.43
C ASN A 535 -17.55 -17.69 -1.83
N ARG A 536 -16.97 -16.50 -1.97
CA ARG A 536 -16.68 -15.83 -3.24
C ARG A 536 -15.85 -16.67 -4.21
N GLY A 537 -14.92 -17.47 -3.70
CA GLY A 537 -14.04 -18.34 -4.50
C GLY A 537 -14.52 -19.79 -4.63
N ARG A 538 -15.67 -20.16 -4.07
CA ARG A 538 -16.10 -21.56 -3.98
C ARG A 538 -16.98 -21.95 -5.16
N PRO A 539 -16.86 -23.19 -5.67
CA PRO A 539 -17.80 -23.72 -6.67
C PRO A 539 -19.23 -23.78 -6.15
N GLN A 540 -19.39 -24.04 -4.84
CA GLN A 540 -20.67 -24.06 -4.14
C GLN A 540 -20.52 -23.31 -2.81
N PRO A 541 -21.50 -22.47 -2.43
CA PRO A 541 -21.52 -21.86 -1.10
C PRO A 541 -21.48 -22.91 0.01
N LEU A 542 -20.95 -22.52 1.17
CA LEU A 542 -20.95 -23.34 2.37
C LEU A 542 -22.37 -23.78 2.78
N ALA A 543 -22.46 -24.98 3.36
CA ALA A 543 -23.70 -25.49 3.93
C ALA A 543 -24.17 -24.64 5.12
N LEU A 544 -25.48 -24.65 5.36
CA LEU A 544 -26.12 -23.87 6.42
C LEU A 544 -25.48 -24.14 7.79
N GLU A 545 -25.23 -25.41 8.12
CA GLU A 545 -24.69 -25.84 9.40
C GLU A 545 -23.27 -25.29 9.63
N THR A 546 -22.45 -25.26 8.57
CA THR A 546 -21.10 -24.72 8.60
C THR A 546 -21.13 -23.21 8.78
N VAL A 547 -22.00 -22.52 8.05
CA VAL A 547 -22.18 -21.07 8.21
C VAL A 547 -22.63 -20.73 9.63
N ASP A 548 -23.62 -21.44 10.18
CA ASP A 548 -24.09 -21.23 11.56
C ASP A 548 -22.99 -21.50 12.60
N ALA A 549 -22.11 -22.49 12.37
CA ALA A 549 -20.95 -22.74 13.21
C ALA A 549 -19.95 -21.58 13.16
N LEU A 550 -19.64 -21.07 11.97
CA LEU A 550 -18.73 -19.94 11.78
C LEU A 550 -19.28 -18.66 12.43
N VAL A 551 -20.57 -18.37 12.25
CA VAL A 551 -21.24 -17.22 12.88
C VAL A 551 -21.14 -17.29 14.40
N ARG A 552 -21.47 -18.45 15.01
CA ARG A 552 -21.40 -18.63 16.46
C ARG A 552 -19.96 -18.54 17.01
N GLY A 553 -18.99 -19.03 16.24
CA GLY A 553 -17.58 -19.01 16.62
C GLY A 553 -16.86 -17.68 16.36
N TRP A 554 -17.48 -16.71 15.67
CA TRP A 554 -16.80 -15.52 15.14
C TRP A 554 -16.05 -14.71 16.21
N THR A 555 -16.68 -14.49 17.37
CA THR A 555 -16.06 -13.74 18.47
C THR A 555 -14.74 -14.35 18.92
N THR A 556 -14.57 -15.66 18.80
CA THR A 556 -13.35 -16.36 19.24
C THR A 556 -12.41 -16.59 18.07
N PHE A 557 -12.93 -17.13 16.96
CA PHE A 557 -12.14 -17.67 15.85
C PHE A 557 -12.17 -16.81 14.58
N GLY A 558 -12.89 -15.69 14.54
CA GLY A 558 -13.11 -14.89 13.32
C GLY A 558 -11.82 -14.49 12.61
N SER A 559 -10.76 -14.14 13.35
CA SER A 559 -9.44 -13.84 12.77
C SER A 559 -8.82 -15.02 12.01
N GLN A 560 -9.22 -16.25 12.31
CA GLN A 560 -8.71 -17.48 11.69
C GLN A 560 -9.42 -17.81 10.39
N TYR A 561 -10.61 -17.25 10.14
CA TYR A 561 -11.44 -17.65 8.99
C TYR A 561 -10.84 -17.27 7.64
N THR A 562 -9.84 -16.38 7.63
CA THR A 562 -9.02 -16.08 6.44
C THR A 562 -8.36 -17.34 5.85
N ILE A 563 -8.07 -18.35 6.67
CA ILE A 563 -7.55 -19.66 6.25
C ILE A 563 -8.52 -20.34 5.26
N PHE A 564 -9.83 -20.20 5.47
CA PHE A 564 -10.86 -20.82 4.62
C PHE A 564 -11.13 -20.02 3.34
N ALA A 565 -10.98 -18.70 3.39
CA ALA A 565 -11.04 -17.85 2.19
C ALA A 565 -9.82 -18.08 1.27
N ASP A 566 -8.66 -18.35 1.86
CA ASP A 566 -7.41 -18.63 1.16
C ASP A 566 -7.39 -20.00 0.45
N VAL A 567 -8.31 -20.91 0.76
CA VAL A 567 -8.41 -22.23 0.13
C VAL A 567 -9.89 -22.63 -0.01
N PRO A 568 -10.59 -22.18 -1.07
CA PRO A 568 -12.03 -22.37 -1.24
C PRO A 568 -12.39 -23.83 -1.58
N THR A 569 -11.40 -24.70 -1.83
CA THR A 569 -11.61 -26.13 -2.03
C THR A 569 -11.78 -26.91 -0.72
N ILE A 570 -11.55 -26.28 0.44
CA ILE A 570 -11.74 -26.93 1.74
C ILE A 570 -13.21 -27.23 1.98
N SER A 571 -13.50 -28.46 2.38
CA SER A 571 -14.85 -28.95 2.62
C SER A 571 -15.45 -28.46 3.94
N ASP A 572 -16.79 -28.42 4.01
CA ASP A 572 -17.56 -28.16 5.23
C ASP A 572 -17.12 -29.06 6.39
N LYS A 573 -16.87 -30.35 6.11
CA LYS A 573 -16.41 -31.34 7.09
C LYS A 573 -15.08 -30.92 7.73
N THR A 574 -14.11 -30.48 6.92
CA THR A 574 -12.79 -30.08 7.41
C THR A 574 -12.86 -28.78 8.21
N ILE A 575 -13.67 -27.80 7.78
CA ILE A 575 -13.90 -26.56 8.54
C ILE A 575 -14.44 -26.89 9.94
N LEU A 576 -15.48 -27.71 10.02
CA LEU A 576 -16.09 -28.09 11.31
C LEU A 576 -15.11 -28.88 12.20
N ALA A 577 -14.32 -29.77 11.62
CA ALA A 577 -13.29 -30.52 12.36
C ALA A 577 -12.18 -29.60 12.91
N TRP A 578 -11.77 -28.60 12.12
CA TRP A 578 -10.79 -27.60 12.55
C TRP A 578 -11.32 -26.76 13.72
N LEU A 579 -12.56 -26.26 13.62
CA LEU A 579 -13.23 -25.49 14.69
C LEU A 579 -13.35 -26.31 15.98
N ALA A 580 -13.83 -27.56 15.87
CA ALA A 580 -13.97 -28.46 17.03
C ALA A 580 -12.62 -28.75 17.71
N THR A 581 -11.55 -28.85 16.92
CA THR A 581 -10.19 -29.02 17.44
C THR A 581 -9.74 -27.77 18.20
N ALA A 582 -9.89 -26.58 17.60
CA ALA A 582 -9.54 -25.31 18.22
C ALA A 582 -10.28 -25.09 19.56
N GLU A 583 -11.58 -25.38 19.61
CA GLU A 583 -12.36 -25.35 20.85
C GLU A 583 -11.88 -26.36 21.90
N GLY A 584 -11.39 -27.52 21.48
CA GLY A 584 -10.78 -28.51 22.35
C GLY A 584 -9.49 -28.01 23.01
N LEU A 585 -8.64 -27.33 22.24
CA LEU A 585 -7.38 -26.78 22.72
C LEU A 585 -7.56 -25.69 23.79
N ASP A 586 -8.60 -24.85 23.66
CA ASP A 586 -8.89 -23.82 24.65
C ASP A 586 -9.25 -24.38 26.04
N LYS A 587 -9.77 -25.62 26.09
CA LYS A 587 -10.18 -26.31 27.33
C LYS A 587 -9.00 -26.89 28.14
N VAL A 588 -7.79 -26.86 27.59
CA VAL A 588 -6.58 -27.35 28.28
C VAL A 588 -6.24 -26.41 29.45
N ARG A 589 -6.12 -26.96 30.66
CA ARG A 589 -5.95 -26.18 31.90
C ARG A 589 -4.52 -25.73 32.14
N GLU A 590 -3.54 -26.55 31.78
CA GLU A 590 -2.13 -26.21 31.97
C GLU A 590 -1.69 -25.22 30.90
N ASN A 591 -1.39 -23.98 31.29
CA ASN A 591 -1.12 -22.90 30.33
C ASN A 591 0.08 -23.17 29.42
N GLN A 592 1.19 -23.70 29.94
CA GLN A 592 2.38 -23.95 29.13
C GLN A 592 2.11 -25.04 28.09
N PHE A 593 1.59 -26.19 28.52
CA PHE A 593 1.17 -27.23 27.57
C PHE A 593 0.13 -26.73 26.56
N ARG A 594 -0.84 -25.92 26.98
CA ARG A 594 -1.81 -25.29 26.06
C ARG A 594 -1.12 -24.38 25.03
N GLN A 595 -0.14 -23.56 25.44
CA GLN A 595 0.64 -22.73 24.51
C GLN A 595 1.40 -23.57 23.48
N ASP A 596 2.02 -24.67 23.92
CA ASP A 596 2.74 -25.57 23.02
C ASP A 596 1.79 -26.23 22.02
N MET A 597 0.61 -26.68 22.47
CA MET A 597 -0.42 -27.28 21.62
C MET A 597 -0.96 -26.29 20.59
N ILE A 598 -1.35 -25.08 21.03
CA ILE A 598 -1.88 -24.03 20.15
C ILE A 598 -0.82 -23.58 19.15
N GLY A 599 0.41 -23.33 19.61
CA GLY A 599 1.50 -22.90 18.74
C GLY A 599 1.85 -23.94 17.67
N SER A 600 1.90 -25.23 18.04
CA SER A 600 2.15 -26.32 17.08
C SER A 600 1.01 -26.46 16.07
N PHE A 601 -0.25 -26.42 16.53
CA PHE A 601 -1.42 -26.55 15.67
C PHE A 601 -1.54 -25.38 14.69
N GLN A 602 -1.38 -24.14 15.18
CA GLN A 602 -1.41 -22.95 14.32
C GLN A 602 -0.22 -22.88 13.38
N GLY A 603 0.97 -23.27 13.84
CA GLY A 603 2.16 -23.31 13.00
C GLY A 603 2.01 -24.29 11.83
N LEU A 604 1.52 -25.51 12.09
CA LEU A 604 1.20 -26.47 11.02
C LEU A 604 0.10 -25.96 10.09
N THR A 605 -0.96 -25.37 10.63
CA THR A 605 -2.02 -24.74 9.83
C THR A 605 -1.46 -23.62 8.95
N SER A 606 -0.54 -22.81 9.47
CA SER A 606 0.10 -21.70 8.76
C SER A 606 1.00 -22.19 7.63
N ILE A 607 1.84 -23.21 7.86
CA ILE A 607 2.67 -23.83 6.81
C ILE A 607 1.78 -24.42 5.72
N TRP A 608 0.72 -25.16 6.10
CA TRP A 608 -0.28 -25.68 5.16
C TRP A 608 -0.91 -24.57 4.32
N GLN A 609 -1.30 -23.44 4.94
CA GLN A 609 -1.89 -22.29 4.26
C GLN A 609 -0.90 -21.66 3.27
N ILE A 610 0.36 -21.47 3.67
CA ILE A 610 1.44 -20.94 2.81
C ILE A 610 1.62 -21.85 1.58
N PHE A 611 1.79 -23.16 1.79
CA PHE A 611 2.04 -24.10 0.71
C PHE A 611 0.84 -24.31 -0.21
N SER A 612 -0.39 -24.19 0.31
CA SER A 612 -1.61 -24.21 -0.49
C SER A 612 -1.72 -22.94 -1.35
N ARG A 613 -1.42 -21.76 -0.80
CA ARG A 613 -1.50 -20.48 -1.53
C ARG A 613 -0.49 -20.39 -2.66
N GLN A 614 0.73 -20.91 -2.47
CA GLN A 614 1.77 -20.89 -3.52
C GLN A 614 1.70 -22.08 -4.50
N GLY A 615 0.80 -23.04 -4.24
CA GLY A 615 0.54 -24.20 -5.09
C GLY A 615 1.50 -25.38 -4.93
N SER A 616 2.33 -25.42 -3.88
CA SER A 616 3.13 -26.63 -3.57
C SER A 616 2.24 -27.75 -3.04
N ILE A 617 1.17 -27.41 -2.31
CA ILE A 617 0.07 -28.35 -2.04
C ILE A 617 -0.97 -28.13 -3.13
N SER A 618 -1.28 -29.17 -3.89
CA SER A 618 -2.31 -29.09 -4.92
C SER A 618 -3.70 -28.85 -4.32
N ALA A 619 -4.58 -28.17 -5.05
CA ALA A 619 -5.94 -27.87 -4.60
C ALA A 619 -6.74 -29.14 -4.22
N SER A 620 -6.42 -30.28 -4.84
CA SER A 620 -7.00 -31.61 -4.56
C SER A 620 -6.51 -32.25 -3.25
N GLN A 621 -5.29 -31.91 -2.79
CA GLN A 621 -4.71 -32.48 -1.57
C GLN A 621 -4.89 -31.57 -0.34
N ALA A 622 -5.24 -30.30 -0.56
CA ALA A 622 -5.33 -29.30 0.50
C ALA A 622 -6.33 -29.69 1.61
N ASP A 623 -7.51 -30.21 1.24
CA ASP A 623 -8.56 -30.61 2.20
C ASP A 623 -8.15 -31.78 3.11
N GLU A 624 -7.68 -32.88 2.51
CA GLU A 624 -7.25 -34.06 3.26
C GLU A 624 -6.05 -33.76 4.18
N THR A 625 -5.12 -32.92 3.71
CA THR A 625 -3.95 -32.52 4.50
C THR A 625 -4.36 -31.72 5.73
N LEU A 626 -5.25 -30.72 5.58
CA LEU A 626 -5.73 -29.94 6.71
C LEU A 626 -6.54 -30.80 7.69
N ALA A 627 -7.39 -31.69 7.19
CA ALA A 627 -8.16 -32.60 8.02
C ALA A 627 -7.25 -33.53 8.85
N THR A 628 -6.15 -34.00 8.26
CA THR A 628 -5.13 -34.80 8.94
C THR A 628 -4.45 -34.02 10.06
N ILE A 629 -4.11 -32.74 9.82
CA ILE A 629 -3.53 -31.86 10.85
C ILE A 629 -4.53 -31.65 12.00
N ALA A 630 -5.77 -31.27 11.70
CA ALA A 630 -6.81 -31.02 12.71
C ALA A 630 -7.08 -32.25 13.58
N THR A 631 -7.34 -33.39 12.95
CA THR A 631 -7.69 -34.62 13.68
C THR A 631 -6.56 -35.13 14.57
N ALA A 632 -5.29 -34.92 14.20
CA ALA A 632 -4.13 -35.34 14.99
C ALA A 632 -4.08 -34.71 16.39
N PHE A 633 -4.61 -33.50 16.57
CA PHE A 633 -4.57 -32.78 17.85
C PHE A 633 -5.73 -33.13 18.79
N THR A 634 -6.79 -33.78 18.29
CA THR A 634 -7.98 -34.14 19.11
C THR A 634 -7.68 -35.15 20.22
N ALA A 635 -6.68 -36.01 20.02
CA ALA A 635 -6.33 -37.10 20.94
C ALA A 635 -5.19 -36.75 21.92
N VAL A 636 -4.58 -35.57 21.79
CA VAL A 636 -3.35 -35.21 22.52
C VAL A 636 -3.65 -34.83 23.97
N LYS A 637 -3.00 -35.53 24.92
CA LYS A 637 -3.18 -35.36 26.37
C LYS A 637 -1.88 -35.09 27.12
N ASN A 638 -0.73 -35.33 26.50
CA ASN A 638 0.59 -35.14 27.11
C ASN A 638 1.63 -34.67 26.07
N LYS A 639 2.81 -34.26 26.54
CA LYS A 639 3.89 -33.73 25.70
C LYS A 639 4.42 -34.73 24.66
N ARG A 640 4.38 -36.03 24.95
CA ARG A 640 4.81 -37.08 24.01
C ARG A 640 3.87 -37.15 22.81
N GLU A 641 2.57 -37.20 23.07
CA GLU A 641 1.53 -37.19 22.02
C GLU A 641 1.54 -35.88 21.24
N LEU A 642 1.84 -34.75 21.89
CA LEU A 642 1.99 -33.46 21.19
C LEU A 642 3.17 -33.49 20.21
N PHE A 643 4.32 -34.03 20.62
CA PHE A 643 5.46 -34.21 19.73
C PHE A 643 5.09 -35.10 18.53
N ASP A 644 4.44 -36.24 18.79
CA ASP A 644 4.05 -37.20 17.75
C ASP A 644 3.05 -36.59 16.76
N ALA A 645 2.04 -35.86 17.25
CA ALA A 645 1.07 -35.13 16.41
C ALA A 645 1.74 -34.05 15.57
N SER A 646 2.69 -33.31 16.16
CA SER A 646 3.43 -32.24 15.47
C SER A 646 4.33 -32.78 14.36
N ARG A 647 5.10 -33.84 14.64
CA ARG A 647 5.93 -34.55 13.64
C ARG A 647 5.07 -35.14 12.53
N LYS A 648 3.94 -35.77 12.88
CA LYS A 648 3.00 -36.34 11.90
C LYS A 648 2.44 -35.26 10.98
N GLY A 649 2.01 -34.12 11.52
CA GLY A 649 1.49 -33.00 10.73
C GLY A 649 2.53 -32.47 9.74
N LEU A 650 3.76 -32.24 10.20
CA LEU A 650 4.84 -31.73 9.34
C LEU A 650 5.21 -32.75 8.25
N THR A 651 5.21 -34.04 8.58
CA THR A 651 5.45 -35.13 7.62
C THR A 651 4.33 -35.21 6.58
N ALA A 652 3.06 -35.09 7.00
CA ALA A 652 1.91 -35.11 6.11
C ALA A 652 1.96 -33.95 5.10
N ILE A 653 2.32 -32.75 5.55
CA ILE A 653 2.56 -31.60 4.66
C ILE A 653 3.66 -31.92 3.65
N MET A 654 4.82 -32.40 4.10
CA MET A 654 5.94 -32.66 3.20
C MET A 654 5.63 -33.74 2.15
N GLN A 655 4.87 -34.78 2.51
CA GLN A 655 4.50 -35.87 1.61
C GLN A 655 3.71 -35.41 0.38
N VAL A 656 2.93 -34.34 0.48
CA VAL A 656 2.08 -33.84 -0.62
C VAL A 656 2.73 -32.75 -1.47
N THR A 657 3.92 -32.26 -1.10
CA THR A 657 4.60 -31.13 -1.78
C THR A 657 5.44 -31.53 -3.01
N GLY A 658 5.62 -32.84 -3.24
CA GLY A 658 6.45 -33.36 -4.35
C GLY A 658 7.98 -33.18 -4.18
N ALA A 659 8.44 -32.52 -3.11
CA ALA A 659 9.86 -32.33 -2.83
C ALA A 659 10.52 -33.61 -2.28
N THR A 660 11.46 -34.20 -3.03
CA THR A 660 12.06 -35.51 -2.70
C THR A 660 13.57 -35.48 -2.46
N ALA A 661 14.30 -34.48 -2.96
CA ALA A 661 15.76 -34.38 -2.82
C ALA A 661 16.19 -33.54 -1.60
N GLY A 662 17.29 -33.92 -0.93
CA GLY A 662 17.83 -33.21 0.23
C GLY A 662 17.25 -33.66 1.58
N THR A 663 17.79 -33.09 2.66
CA THR A 663 17.31 -33.30 4.03
C THR A 663 15.91 -32.73 4.24
N PHE A 664 15.26 -33.02 5.37
CA PHE A 664 13.95 -32.44 5.67
C PHE A 664 14.03 -30.91 5.75
N GLN A 665 15.05 -30.39 6.44
CA GLN A 665 15.28 -28.97 6.63
C GLN A 665 15.52 -28.24 5.30
N GLU A 666 16.39 -28.78 4.45
CA GLU A 666 16.70 -28.18 3.14
C GLU A 666 15.45 -28.09 2.26
N ARG A 667 14.64 -29.17 2.22
CA ARG A 667 13.37 -29.17 1.48
C ARG A 667 12.39 -28.16 2.05
N MET A 668 12.28 -28.06 3.38
CA MET A 668 11.38 -27.11 4.03
C MET A 668 11.76 -25.67 3.67
N LEU A 669 13.03 -25.29 3.80
CA LEU A 669 13.49 -23.94 3.44
C LEU A 669 13.32 -23.66 1.94
N GLY A 670 13.65 -24.62 1.08
CA GLY A 670 13.40 -24.50 -0.36
C GLY A 670 11.93 -24.23 -0.69
N LEU A 671 10.99 -24.83 0.05
CA LEU A 671 9.56 -24.60 -0.12
C LEU A 671 9.09 -23.28 0.51
N LEU A 672 9.67 -22.83 1.62
CA LEU A 672 9.33 -21.55 2.26
C LEU A 672 9.76 -20.35 1.40
N ALA A 673 10.84 -20.49 0.64
CA ALA A 673 11.23 -19.55 -0.41
C ALA A 673 10.11 -19.35 -1.47
N GLY A 674 9.22 -20.34 -1.62
CA GLY A 674 7.96 -20.26 -2.34
C GLY A 674 7.92 -21.00 -3.68
N GLY A 675 6.74 -20.96 -4.31
CA GLY A 675 6.50 -21.55 -5.64
C GLY A 675 5.96 -22.97 -5.59
N SER A 676 5.43 -23.46 -6.72
CA SER A 676 4.80 -24.78 -6.78
C SER A 676 5.81 -25.94 -6.75
N LYS A 677 7.06 -25.69 -7.16
CA LYS A 677 8.15 -26.66 -7.24
C LYS A 677 9.48 -26.01 -6.87
N LEU A 678 10.43 -26.85 -6.47
CA LEU A 678 11.83 -26.47 -6.31
C LEU A 678 12.52 -26.43 -7.69
N ASP A 679 13.44 -25.47 -7.85
CA ASP A 679 14.36 -25.28 -8.97
C ASP A 679 15.72 -24.84 -8.43
N ASP A 680 16.73 -24.92 -9.29
CA ASP A 680 18.12 -24.63 -8.94
C ASP A 680 18.52 -23.20 -9.37
N SER A 681 17.58 -22.25 -9.40
CA SER A 681 17.88 -20.87 -9.78
C SER A 681 18.70 -20.14 -8.72
N ASP A 682 19.64 -19.29 -9.16
CA ASP A 682 20.46 -18.46 -8.26
C ASP A 682 19.61 -17.59 -7.32
N SER A 683 18.48 -17.06 -7.81
CA SER A 683 17.54 -16.27 -7.01
C SER A 683 16.91 -17.10 -5.89
N ARG A 684 16.63 -18.39 -6.12
CA ARG A 684 16.13 -19.27 -5.05
C ARG A 684 17.23 -19.58 -4.05
N ALA A 685 18.44 -19.88 -4.53
CA ALA A 685 19.59 -20.12 -3.65
C ALA A 685 19.85 -18.93 -2.73
N GLU A 686 19.80 -17.70 -3.26
CA GLU A 686 19.93 -16.47 -2.49
C GLU A 686 18.82 -16.33 -1.43
N LEU A 687 17.56 -16.56 -1.81
CA LEU A 687 16.44 -16.44 -0.87
C LEU A 687 16.52 -17.50 0.24
N VAL A 688 16.84 -18.75 -0.10
CA VAL A 688 17.05 -19.83 0.88
C VAL A 688 18.21 -19.50 1.83
N GLN A 689 19.28 -18.88 1.32
CA GLN A 689 20.40 -18.44 2.17
C GLN A 689 19.97 -17.33 3.15
N GLN A 690 19.13 -16.39 2.72
CA GLN A 690 18.56 -15.37 3.60
C GLN A 690 17.68 -16.00 4.69
N GLU A 691 16.83 -16.95 4.32
CA GLU A 691 15.96 -17.69 5.24
C GLU A 691 16.76 -18.52 6.25
N GLN A 692 17.80 -19.21 5.79
CA GLN A 692 18.73 -19.95 6.65
C GLN A 692 19.44 -19.02 7.65
N ARG A 693 19.88 -17.83 7.22
CA ARG A 693 20.51 -16.84 8.12
C ARG A 693 19.54 -16.42 9.23
N ILE A 694 18.26 -16.21 8.92
CA ILE A 694 17.25 -15.83 9.92
C ILE A 694 16.96 -17.00 10.86
N PHE A 695 16.84 -18.22 10.33
CA PHE A 695 16.67 -19.44 11.12
C PHE A 695 17.81 -19.60 12.15
N GLU A 696 19.05 -19.38 11.72
CA GLU A 696 20.24 -19.43 12.58
C GLU A 696 20.32 -18.26 13.57
N ALA A 697 19.91 -17.05 13.18
CA ALA A 697 19.87 -15.88 14.06
C ALA A 697 18.88 -16.10 15.22
N GLN A 698 17.74 -16.72 14.94
CA GLN A 698 16.77 -17.18 15.94
C GLN A 698 17.23 -18.41 16.74
N LYS A 699 18.43 -18.94 16.45
CA LYS A 699 19.01 -20.13 17.09
C LYS A 699 18.10 -21.37 17.01
N LEU A 700 17.23 -21.47 16.01
CA LEU A 700 16.27 -22.58 15.89
C LEU A 700 16.98 -23.91 15.62
N LEU A 701 16.31 -25.01 15.93
CA LEU A 701 16.85 -26.36 15.78
C LEU A 701 16.25 -27.02 14.54
N GLY A 702 17.10 -27.51 13.64
CA GLY A 702 16.64 -28.13 12.40
C GLY A 702 15.77 -29.37 12.65
N ALA A 703 14.74 -29.57 11.84
CA ALA A 703 13.79 -30.67 12.01
C ALA A 703 14.48 -32.05 11.96
N ASP A 704 15.48 -32.24 11.09
CA ASP A 704 16.25 -33.49 11.01
C ASP A 704 16.92 -33.81 12.36
N LEU A 705 17.59 -32.84 12.99
CA LEU A 705 18.23 -33.03 14.29
C LEU A 705 17.23 -33.40 15.38
N ILE A 706 16.06 -32.77 15.39
CA ILE A 706 15.00 -33.05 16.36
C ILE A 706 14.46 -34.47 16.14
N PHE A 707 14.23 -34.88 14.90
CA PHE A 707 13.69 -36.20 14.55
C PHE A 707 14.69 -37.33 14.82
N GLU A 708 15.95 -37.17 14.40
CA GLU A 708 17.02 -38.13 14.69
C GLU A 708 17.20 -38.33 16.20
N LEU A 709 17.15 -37.25 16.98
CA LEU A 709 17.24 -37.34 18.43
C LEU A 709 16.01 -38.02 19.04
N ALA A 710 14.80 -37.73 18.54
CA ALA A 710 13.59 -38.40 18.99
C ALA A 710 13.60 -39.90 18.69
N ASP A 711 14.10 -40.30 17.51
CA ASP A 711 14.24 -41.70 17.11
C ASP A 711 15.27 -42.41 17.99
N ASN A 712 16.40 -41.76 18.30
CA ASN A 712 17.38 -42.31 19.25
C ASN A 712 16.83 -42.41 20.68
N LEU A 713 16.06 -41.43 21.16
CA LEU A 713 15.41 -41.49 22.48
C LEU A 713 14.38 -42.64 22.56
N GLU A 714 13.65 -42.89 21.46
CA GLU A 714 12.77 -44.05 21.39
C GLU A 714 13.55 -45.37 21.42
N GLY A 715 14.69 -45.45 20.72
CA GLY A 715 15.62 -46.57 20.81
C GLY A 715 16.15 -46.79 22.24
N VAL A 716 16.49 -45.72 22.96
CA VAL A 716 16.94 -45.80 24.37
C VAL A 716 15.85 -46.40 25.26
N ALA A 717 14.59 -46.04 25.06
CA ALA A 717 13.48 -46.66 25.79
C ALA A 717 13.31 -48.17 25.48
N LYS A 718 13.90 -48.64 24.37
CA LYS A 718 13.97 -50.06 23.96
C LYS A 718 15.29 -50.74 24.34
N GLY A 719 16.20 -50.04 25.03
CA GLY A 719 17.48 -50.57 25.52
C GLY A 719 18.71 -50.18 24.70
N GLU A 720 18.57 -49.34 23.68
CA GLU A 720 19.72 -48.79 22.94
C GLU A 720 20.47 -47.72 23.75
N LYS A 721 21.67 -47.34 23.30
CA LYS A 721 22.46 -46.29 23.95
C LYS A 721 22.09 -44.91 23.39
N LEU A 722 22.10 -43.90 24.26
CA LEU A 722 21.99 -42.50 23.85
C LEU A 722 23.18 -42.15 22.95
N ASN A 723 22.91 -41.60 21.77
CA ASN A 723 23.93 -41.09 20.87
C ASN A 723 24.56 -39.82 21.47
N ALA A 724 25.78 -39.97 21.99
CA ALA A 724 26.49 -38.89 22.67
C ALA A 724 26.77 -37.69 21.75
N GLN A 725 26.92 -37.90 20.44
CA GLN A 725 27.18 -36.84 19.47
C GLN A 725 25.92 -36.01 19.19
N LEU A 726 24.75 -36.66 19.00
CA LEU A 726 23.48 -35.96 18.84
C LEU A 726 23.13 -35.14 20.08
N ALA A 727 23.28 -35.75 21.27
CA ALA A 727 23.04 -35.06 22.54
C ALA A 727 23.99 -33.86 22.74
N ALA A 728 25.26 -33.98 22.33
CA ALA A 728 26.23 -32.88 22.41
C ALA A 728 25.91 -31.75 21.43
N ARG A 729 25.49 -32.06 20.20
CA ARG A 729 25.06 -31.04 19.22
C ARG A 729 23.87 -30.23 19.73
N LEU A 730 22.87 -30.91 20.32
CA LEU A 730 21.75 -30.22 20.95
C LEU A 730 22.22 -29.34 22.10
N ALA A 731 23.01 -29.89 23.03
CA ALA A 731 23.49 -29.13 24.20
C ALA A 731 24.28 -27.87 23.79
N ALA A 732 25.09 -27.95 22.74
CA ALA A 732 25.80 -26.80 22.20
C ALA A 732 24.84 -25.73 21.68
N ARG A 733 23.82 -26.12 20.88
CA ARG A 733 22.82 -25.20 20.35
C ARG A 733 21.96 -24.55 21.44
N VAL A 734 21.60 -25.31 22.47
CA VAL A 734 20.87 -24.80 23.64
C VAL A 734 21.72 -23.80 24.43
N ALA A 735 23.02 -24.06 24.57
CA ALA A 735 23.96 -23.15 25.24
C ALA A 735 24.14 -21.81 24.49
N ASP A 736 23.98 -21.81 23.16
CA ASP A 736 24.04 -20.60 22.32
C ASP A 736 22.84 -19.66 22.48
N ILE A 737 21.78 -20.08 23.18
CA ILE A 737 20.59 -19.26 23.46
C ILE A 737 20.95 -18.22 24.54
N GLN A 738 21.34 -17.02 24.09
CA GLN A 738 21.66 -15.89 24.94
C GLN A 738 20.39 -15.19 25.43
N LEU A 739 20.27 -14.97 26.74
CA LEU A 739 19.25 -14.08 27.30
C LEU A 739 19.74 -12.63 27.26
N PRO A 740 18.83 -11.64 27.07
CA PRO A 740 19.15 -10.25 27.33
C PRO A 740 19.75 -10.09 28.73
N ARG A 741 20.75 -9.22 28.90
CA ARG A 741 21.30 -8.91 30.24
C ARG A 741 20.16 -8.39 31.12
N ASN A 742 19.75 -9.20 32.09
CA ASN A 742 18.69 -8.82 33.04
C ASN A 742 19.20 -7.66 33.91
N ALA A 743 18.76 -6.44 33.61
CA ALA A 743 18.98 -5.27 34.48
C ALA A 743 17.98 -5.23 35.66
N MET A 744 17.00 -6.14 35.69
CA MET A 744 15.88 -6.14 36.64
C MET A 744 15.88 -7.38 37.54
N THR A 745 15.53 -7.18 38.80
CA THR A 745 15.26 -8.22 39.80
C THR A 745 13.99 -9.00 39.48
N GLY A 746 13.81 -10.18 40.10
CA GLY A 746 12.60 -10.99 39.91
C GLY A 746 11.30 -10.28 40.35
N ALA A 747 11.38 -9.38 41.35
CA ALA A 747 10.24 -8.58 41.79
C ALA A 747 9.87 -7.50 40.76
N GLU A 748 10.85 -6.79 40.21
CA GLU A 748 10.65 -5.81 39.13
C GLU A 748 10.12 -6.48 37.86
N LYS A 749 10.66 -7.66 37.52
CA LYS A 749 10.11 -8.48 36.44
C LYS A 749 8.66 -8.83 36.68
N ASN A 750 8.27 -9.29 37.88
CA ASN A 750 6.88 -9.65 38.13
C ASN A 750 5.93 -8.44 38.18
N SER A 751 6.41 -7.26 38.60
CA SER A 751 5.61 -6.02 38.58
C SER A 751 5.51 -5.39 37.18
N LEU A 752 6.49 -5.63 36.31
CA LEU A 752 6.57 -5.10 34.95
C LEU A 752 6.22 -6.14 33.87
N ALA A 753 6.07 -7.42 34.25
CA ALA A 753 5.69 -8.50 33.35
C ALA A 753 4.21 -8.36 33.01
N PHE A 754 3.99 -7.91 31.79
CA PHE A 754 2.67 -7.83 31.20
C PHE A 754 2.31 -9.19 30.58
N GLY A 755 1.46 -9.98 31.25
CA GLY A 755 0.90 -11.24 30.73
C GLY A 755 1.57 -12.53 31.24
N TYR A 756 1.36 -13.66 30.55
CA TYR A 756 1.94 -14.95 30.97
C TYR A 756 3.47 -14.95 30.84
N TYR A 757 4.16 -15.64 31.76
CA TYR A 757 5.61 -15.71 31.84
C TYR A 757 6.17 -16.66 30.78
N VAL A 758 6.28 -16.18 29.52
CA VAL A 758 6.86 -16.90 28.37
C VAL A 758 8.32 -17.30 28.63
N ASP A 759 9.02 -16.55 29.48
CA ASP A 759 10.37 -16.88 29.96
C ASP A 759 10.47 -18.30 30.55
N LYS A 760 9.36 -18.89 31.07
CA LYS A 760 9.35 -20.28 31.54
C LYS A 760 9.66 -21.29 30.43
N HIS A 761 9.06 -21.10 29.25
CA HIS A 761 9.30 -21.96 28.09
C HIS A 761 10.78 -21.92 27.70
N ILE A 762 11.32 -20.71 27.56
CA ILE A 762 12.74 -20.47 27.24
C ILE A 762 13.66 -21.06 28.32
N ASP A 763 13.33 -20.90 29.60
CA ASP A 763 14.10 -21.45 30.72
C ASP A 763 14.07 -22.99 30.74
N ASP A 764 12.93 -23.61 30.46
CA ASP A 764 12.78 -25.06 30.42
C ASP A 764 13.59 -25.66 29.26
N GLU A 765 13.60 -25.03 28.08
CA GLU A 765 14.46 -25.44 26.96
C GLU A 765 15.95 -25.32 27.32
N ARG A 766 16.35 -24.20 27.93
CA ARG A 766 17.76 -23.96 28.31
C ARG A 766 18.28 -24.93 29.37
N LYS A 767 17.39 -25.45 30.22
CA LYS A 767 17.74 -26.42 31.28
C LYS A 767 17.65 -27.88 30.81
N LEU A 768 17.27 -28.12 29.56
CA LEU A 768 17.09 -29.47 29.04
C LEU A 768 18.42 -30.24 29.00
N ASN A 769 18.51 -31.33 29.78
CA ASN A 769 19.66 -32.22 29.79
C ASN A 769 19.20 -33.69 29.73
N PHE A 770 19.27 -34.26 28.52
CA PHE A 770 18.80 -35.63 28.27
C PHE A 770 19.58 -36.70 29.04
N ARG A 771 20.90 -36.52 29.24
CA ARG A 771 21.70 -37.49 30.03
C ARG A 771 21.17 -37.56 31.46
N ALA A 772 21.02 -36.41 32.10
CA ALA A 772 20.50 -36.33 33.46
C ALA A 772 19.06 -36.87 33.59
N LEU A 773 18.21 -36.62 32.59
CA LEU A 773 16.84 -37.13 32.55
C LEU A 773 16.80 -38.66 32.41
N ILE A 774 17.60 -39.22 31.51
CA ILE A 774 17.71 -40.67 31.29
C ILE A 774 18.24 -41.34 32.57
N ASP A 775 19.32 -40.85 33.15
CA ASP A 775 19.91 -41.42 34.38
C ASP A 775 18.90 -41.43 35.54
N LYS A 776 18.11 -40.35 35.67
CA LYS A 776 17.08 -40.22 36.71
C LYS A 776 15.91 -41.18 36.51
N THR A 777 15.63 -41.60 35.28
CA THR A 777 14.44 -42.41 34.92
C THR A 777 14.77 -43.80 34.40
N ALA A 778 16.05 -44.20 34.39
CA ALA A 778 16.56 -45.46 33.83
C ALA A 778 15.88 -46.73 34.36
N LYS A 779 15.22 -46.65 35.53
CA LYS A 779 14.49 -47.77 36.16
C LYS A 779 13.01 -47.86 35.78
N ASP A 780 12.50 -46.94 34.95
CA ASP A 780 11.08 -46.81 34.62
C ASP A 780 10.91 -46.69 33.10
N PRO A 781 10.63 -47.82 32.39
CA PRO A 781 10.52 -47.85 30.94
C PRO A 781 9.44 -46.94 30.36
N GLU A 782 8.34 -46.72 31.08
CA GLU A 782 7.29 -45.80 30.63
C GLU A 782 7.75 -44.34 30.75
N LYS A 783 8.43 -43.97 31.83
CA LYS A 783 9.03 -42.62 31.93
C LYS A 783 10.15 -42.37 30.92
N LEU A 784 10.90 -43.41 30.52
CA LEU A 784 11.89 -43.30 29.45
C LEU A 784 11.22 -42.94 28.11
N LYS A 785 10.05 -43.50 27.80
CA LYS A 785 9.26 -43.12 26.61
C LYS A 785 8.79 -41.66 26.66
N ASP A 786 8.54 -41.14 27.85
CA ASP A 786 8.04 -39.76 28.03
C ASP A 786 9.15 -38.69 27.87
N ILE A 787 10.43 -39.07 27.94
CA ILE A 787 11.56 -38.14 27.72
C ILE A 787 11.49 -37.49 26.33
N ARG A 788 11.07 -38.25 25.31
CA ARG A 788 10.81 -37.73 23.96
C ARG A 788 9.91 -36.49 23.97
N GLY A 789 8.92 -36.46 24.85
CA GLY A 789 8.00 -35.33 24.98
C GLY A 789 8.67 -34.01 25.35
N GLN A 790 9.89 -34.03 25.89
CA GLN A 790 10.65 -32.80 26.17
C GLN A 790 11.07 -32.05 24.89
N LEU A 791 11.06 -32.71 23.72
CA LEU A 791 11.32 -32.07 22.43
C LEU A 791 10.09 -31.33 21.87
N ALA A 792 8.90 -31.46 22.48
CA ALA A 792 7.67 -30.86 21.96
C ALA A 792 7.75 -29.34 21.85
N GLY A 793 8.26 -28.65 22.87
CA GLY A 793 8.43 -27.19 22.87
C GLY A 793 9.40 -26.71 21.78
N THR A 794 10.50 -27.43 21.61
CA THR A 794 11.51 -27.11 20.59
C THR A 794 11.01 -27.36 19.17
N LEU A 795 10.23 -28.43 18.98
CA LEU A 795 9.57 -28.69 17.70
C LEU A 795 8.52 -27.61 17.41
N ARG A 796 7.75 -27.18 18.42
CA ARG A 796 6.82 -26.04 18.31
C ARG A 796 7.53 -24.79 17.81
N ASP A 797 8.66 -24.44 18.42
CA ASP A 797 9.41 -23.23 18.04
C ASP A 797 9.95 -23.30 16.61
N THR A 798 10.37 -24.48 16.17
CA THR A 798 10.81 -24.73 14.79
C THR A 798 9.64 -24.58 13.80
N ILE A 799 8.50 -25.19 14.10
CA ILE A 799 7.27 -25.10 13.27
C ILE A 799 6.79 -23.64 13.18
N VAL A 800 6.73 -22.92 14.30
CA VAL A 800 6.35 -21.49 14.32
C VAL A 800 7.39 -20.65 13.59
N GLY A 801 8.66 -20.97 13.75
CA GLY A 801 9.79 -20.29 13.09
C GLY A 801 9.70 -20.32 11.57
N TYR A 802 9.21 -21.41 10.97
CA TYR A 802 9.00 -21.48 9.52
C TYR A 802 8.04 -20.41 9.00
N SER A 803 6.94 -20.15 9.71
CA SER A 803 6.02 -19.06 9.36
C SER A 803 6.68 -17.69 9.48
N TYR A 804 7.48 -17.46 10.53
CA TYR A 804 8.21 -16.21 10.72
C TYR A 804 9.24 -15.96 9.61
N ILE A 805 9.93 -17.02 9.18
CA ILE A 805 10.96 -16.96 8.13
C ILE A 805 10.33 -16.65 6.78
N HIS A 806 9.24 -17.33 6.41
CA HIS A 806 8.53 -17.06 5.15
C HIS A 806 8.04 -15.61 5.04
N TYR A 807 7.52 -15.06 6.14
CA TYR A 807 7.03 -13.68 6.21
C TYR A 807 8.07 -12.66 6.69
N ALA A 808 9.35 -13.05 6.76
CA ALA A 808 10.40 -12.15 7.23
C ALA A 808 10.47 -10.91 6.32
N PRO A 809 10.38 -9.70 6.90
CA PRO A 809 10.39 -8.47 6.12
C PRO A 809 11.78 -8.23 5.50
N PRO A 810 11.92 -7.37 4.47
CA PRO A 810 13.22 -7.03 3.89
C PRO A 810 14.17 -6.50 4.98
N GLY A 811 15.37 -7.07 5.09
CA GLY A 811 16.32 -6.75 6.18
C GLY A 811 16.12 -7.58 7.45
N ALA A 812 14.86 -7.81 7.85
CA ALA A 812 14.45 -8.64 8.98
C ALA A 812 15.19 -8.30 10.30
N GLN A 813 15.45 -7.02 10.56
CA GLN A 813 16.25 -6.57 11.70
C GLN A 813 15.68 -7.08 13.01
N ILE A 814 14.35 -7.04 13.20
CA ILE A 814 13.71 -7.56 14.41
C ILE A 814 14.06 -9.04 14.68
N LEU A 815 14.17 -9.85 13.62
CA LEU A 815 14.51 -11.28 13.69
C LEU A 815 16.02 -11.55 13.75
N VAL A 816 16.85 -10.61 13.30
CA VAL A 816 18.31 -10.78 13.35
C VAL A 816 18.87 -10.29 14.69
N THR A 817 18.31 -9.21 15.25
CA THR A 817 18.83 -8.59 16.48
C THR A 817 18.27 -9.21 17.76
N ASN A 818 17.09 -9.83 17.71
CA ASN A 818 16.48 -10.51 18.86
C ASN A 818 16.41 -12.03 18.65
N PRO A 819 17.36 -12.84 19.16
CA PRO A 819 17.41 -14.29 18.92
C PRO A 819 16.29 -15.09 19.61
N LEU A 820 15.46 -14.43 20.43
CA LEU A 820 14.36 -15.05 21.19
C LEU A 820 12.99 -14.71 20.62
N PHE A 821 12.90 -13.92 19.54
CA PHE A 821 11.64 -13.35 19.09
C PHE A 821 10.58 -14.42 18.71
N VAL A 822 10.99 -15.47 17.98
CA VAL A 822 10.10 -16.59 17.60
C VAL A 822 9.65 -17.39 18.84
N ARG A 823 10.60 -17.79 19.69
CA ARG A 823 10.31 -18.58 20.90
C ARG A 823 9.48 -17.79 21.91
N GLY A 824 9.67 -16.47 21.93
CA GLY A 824 8.99 -15.52 22.77
C GLY A 824 7.54 -15.23 22.37
N HIS A 825 7.02 -15.83 21.30
CA HIS A 825 5.62 -15.67 20.89
C HIS A 825 4.68 -16.20 21.99
N ASP A 826 3.88 -15.29 22.56
CA ASP A 826 2.84 -15.60 23.55
C ASP A 826 1.48 -15.89 22.88
N PHE A 827 1.13 -17.15 22.73
CA PHE A 827 -0.17 -17.51 22.14
C PHE A 827 -1.36 -17.17 23.04
N ILE A 828 -1.21 -17.09 24.38
CA ILE A 828 -2.37 -16.93 25.27
C ILE A 828 -2.66 -15.46 25.57
N GLY A 829 -1.62 -14.66 25.75
CA GLY A 829 -1.73 -13.27 26.20
C GLY A 829 -1.97 -13.13 27.71
N MET A 830 -2.51 -11.98 28.12
CA MET A 830 -2.71 -11.65 29.54
C MET A 830 -3.78 -12.53 30.21
N GLN A 831 -3.59 -12.82 31.51
CA GLN A 831 -4.64 -13.44 32.32
C GLN A 831 -5.93 -12.60 32.26
N GLY A 832 -7.05 -13.25 31.93
CA GLY A 832 -8.36 -12.60 31.77
C GLY A 832 -8.65 -12.08 30.36
N ALA A 833 -7.68 -12.05 29.45
CA ALA A 833 -7.84 -11.64 28.06
C ALA A 833 -7.27 -12.72 27.12
N ASN A 834 -7.99 -13.82 26.91
CA ASN A 834 -7.57 -14.90 26.02
C ASN A 834 -7.37 -14.38 24.58
N ARG A 835 -6.13 -14.42 24.08
CA ARG A 835 -5.71 -14.00 22.75
C ARG A 835 -5.40 -15.16 21.80
N SER A 836 -5.54 -16.42 22.22
CA SER A 836 -5.21 -17.64 21.45
C SER A 836 -5.55 -17.61 19.97
N TRP A 837 -6.73 -17.08 19.63
CA TRP A 837 -7.27 -17.11 18.27
C TRP A 837 -7.50 -15.70 17.69
N ARG A 838 -7.01 -14.67 18.37
CA ARG A 838 -7.06 -13.27 17.92
C ARG A 838 -5.89 -12.94 17.00
N THR A 839 -6.03 -11.89 16.20
CA THR A 839 -4.97 -11.38 15.33
C THR A 839 -3.67 -11.15 16.11
N THR A 840 -2.52 -11.49 15.53
CA THR A 840 -1.18 -11.26 16.07
C THR A 840 -0.95 -9.76 16.24
N GLU A 841 -0.50 -9.34 17.42
CA GLU A 841 -0.18 -7.94 17.73
C GLU A 841 1.19 -7.84 18.39
N MET A 842 1.90 -6.73 18.14
CA MET A 842 3.13 -6.39 18.84
C MET A 842 2.80 -5.88 20.25
N TYR A 843 3.42 -6.49 21.27
CA TYR A 843 3.16 -6.14 22.66
C TYR A 843 4.42 -5.74 23.41
N GLY A 844 4.30 -4.74 24.29
CA GLY A 844 5.40 -4.30 25.16
C GLY A 844 6.52 -3.53 24.43
N THR A 845 6.20 -2.86 23.32
CA THR A 845 7.15 -2.00 22.58
C THR A 845 7.72 -0.89 23.46
N GLY A 846 9.03 -0.66 23.35
CA GLY A 846 9.73 0.40 24.10
C GLY A 846 10.06 0.07 25.56
N TRP A 847 9.69 -1.12 26.06
CA TRP A 847 10.01 -1.55 27.41
C TRP A 847 11.33 -2.35 27.46
N PRO A 848 12.32 -1.95 28.28
CA PRO A 848 13.59 -2.69 28.39
C PRO A 848 13.44 -4.14 28.89
N SER A 849 12.36 -4.44 29.63
CA SER A 849 12.08 -5.77 30.20
C SER A 849 11.80 -6.84 29.15
N ASN A 850 11.38 -6.46 27.95
CA ASN A 850 10.91 -7.38 26.91
C ASN A 850 11.80 -7.40 25.66
N ALA A 851 13.06 -6.96 25.77
CA ALA A 851 14.02 -6.93 24.65
C ALA A 851 13.47 -6.22 23.38
N GLY A 852 12.67 -5.17 23.55
CA GLY A 852 12.05 -4.40 22.46
C GLY A 852 10.60 -4.79 22.12
N GLY A 853 10.08 -5.90 22.67
CA GLY A 853 8.69 -6.35 22.50
C GLY A 853 8.60 -7.84 22.15
N ARG A 854 7.39 -8.42 22.24
CA ARG A 854 7.06 -9.79 21.77
C ARG A 854 5.71 -9.85 21.07
N LEU A 855 5.55 -10.79 20.13
CA LEU A 855 4.25 -11.01 19.48
C LEU A 855 3.31 -11.79 20.40
N VAL A 856 2.04 -11.38 20.42
CA VAL A 856 0.98 -11.98 21.24
C VAL A 856 -0.20 -12.34 20.34
N GLY A 857 -0.83 -13.48 20.62
CA GLY A 857 -2.04 -13.95 19.95
C GLY A 857 -1.79 -15.11 18.99
N SER A 858 -2.66 -15.27 18.00
CA SER A 858 -2.51 -16.32 16.99
C SER A 858 -1.42 -16.01 15.97
N LEU A 859 -1.20 -16.88 14.97
CA LEU A 859 -0.41 -16.57 13.77
C LEU A 859 -1.19 -15.82 12.68
N SER A 860 -2.50 -15.60 12.85
CA SER A 860 -3.27 -14.80 11.90
C SER A 860 -2.88 -13.33 12.03
N GLY A 861 -2.41 -12.70 10.96
CA GLY A 861 -1.87 -11.33 11.03
C GLY A 861 -0.35 -11.26 11.18
N LEU A 862 0.35 -12.40 11.34
CA LEU A 862 1.80 -12.46 11.55
C LEU A 862 2.59 -11.62 10.55
N ALA A 863 2.27 -11.72 9.25
CA ALA A 863 2.97 -10.98 8.20
C ALA A 863 2.90 -9.45 8.42
N TYR A 864 1.72 -8.95 8.83
CA TYR A 864 1.53 -7.53 9.09
C TYR A 864 2.25 -7.10 10.37
N ALA A 865 2.15 -7.90 11.44
CA ALA A 865 2.80 -7.58 12.71
C ALA A 865 4.35 -7.58 12.60
N LEU A 866 4.92 -8.47 11.78
CA LEU A 866 6.36 -8.44 11.47
C LEU A 866 6.74 -7.19 10.68
N ALA A 867 5.94 -6.81 9.68
CA ALA A 867 6.18 -5.61 8.89
C ALA A 867 6.03 -4.32 9.72
N GLU A 868 5.03 -4.26 10.62
CA GLU A 868 4.83 -3.18 11.59
C GLU A 868 6.00 -3.06 12.57
N SER A 869 6.58 -4.20 12.97
CA SER A 869 7.77 -4.21 13.83
C SER A 869 9.01 -3.70 13.08
N GLU A 870 9.18 -4.13 11.82
CA GLU A 870 10.34 -3.78 10.99
C GLU A 870 10.34 -2.29 10.59
N GLN A 871 9.18 -1.66 10.43
CA GLN A 871 9.12 -0.27 9.96
C GLN A 871 9.95 0.69 10.83
N ASN A 872 10.10 0.40 12.12
CA ASN A 872 10.86 1.21 13.07
C ASN A 872 12.39 1.11 12.87
N PHE A 873 12.87 0.15 12.07
CA PHE A 873 14.27 0.00 11.68
C PHE A 873 14.58 0.66 10.33
N LEU A 874 13.56 1.12 9.59
CA LEU A 874 13.74 1.81 8.32
C LEU A 874 13.96 3.30 8.57
N VAL A 875 15.19 3.76 8.32
CA VAL A 875 15.57 5.17 8.51
C VAL A 875 15.32 5.94 7.22
N PRO A 876 14.43 6.94 7.21
CA PRO A 876 14.22 7.77 6.03
C PRO A 876 15.50 8.54 5.66
N THR A 877 15.82 8.57 4.37
CA THR A 877 16.92 9.34 3.79
C THR A 877 16.75 10.85 3.98
N GLN A 878 15.51 11.30 4.14
CA GLN A 878 15.17 12.71 4.34
C GLN A 878 14.73 12.97 5.79
N THR A 879 15.25 14.03 6.39
CA THR A 879 14.86 14.47 7.75
C THR A 879 13.39 14.87 7.80
N GLN A 880 12.65 14.45 8.84
CA GLN A 880 11.22 14.75 9.08
C GLN A 880 10.21 14.07 8.13
N ALA A 881 10.61 13.04 7.38
CA ALA A 881 9.65 12.23 6.64
C ALA A 881 8.69 11.48 7.59
N LEU A 882 7.38 11.54 7.31
CA LEU A 882 6.40 10.70 7.98
C LEU A 882 6.49 9.27 7.41
N ILE A 883 6.84 8.31 8.26
CA ILE A 883 6.62 6.88 7.97
C ILE A 883 5.14 6.58 8.21
N TRP A 884 4.44 6.08 7.19
CA TRP A 884 3.02 5.81 7.28
C TRP A 884 2.76 4.49 8.00
N GLY A 885 2.31 4.58 9.26
CA GLY A 885 2.21 3.45 10.19
C GLY A 885 1.43 2.23 9.71
N ASP A 886 0.46 2.40 8.79
CA ASP A 886 -0.30 1.28 8.22
C ASP A 886 0.03 0.98 6.75
N LEU A 887 0.36 2.01 5.96
CA LEU A 887 0.73 1.80 4.56
C LEU A 887 2.08 1.09 4.43
N VAL A 888 3.08 1.50 5.20
CA VAL A 888 4.42 0.91 5.11
C VAL A 888 4.40 -0.58 5.43
N PRO A 889 3.76 -1.04 6.53
CA PRO A 889 3.61 -2.48 6.78
C PRO A 889 2.87 -3.20 5.65
N GLN A 890 1.82 -2.60 5.09
CA GLN A 890 1.08 -3.19 3.96
C GLN A 890 1.93 -3.27 2.67
N MET A 891 2.79 -2.28 2.39
CA MET A 891 3.73 -2.32 1.26
C MET A 891 4.77 -3.43 1.44
N ILE A 892 5.37 -3.53 2.63
CA ILE A 892 6.34 -4.58 2.97
C ILE A 892 5.70 -5.96 2.83
N LEU A 893 4.49 -6.13 3.37
CA LEU A 893 3.71 -7.36 3.25
C LEU A 893 3.43 -7.70 1.78
N THR A 894 3.02 -6.72 0.98
CA THR A 894 2.72 -6.90 -0.45
C THR A 894 3.97 -7.27 -1.25
N ALA A 895 5.16 -6.85 -0.84
CA ALA A 895 6.42 -7.22 -1.48
C ALA A 895 6.93 -8.62 -1.09
N LYS A 896 6.44 -9.19 0.04
CA LYS A 896 6.94 -10.45 0.61
C LYS A 896 5.99 -11.63 0.52
N ALA A 897 4.69 -11.42 0.74
CA ALA A 897 3.73 -12.52 0.82
C ALA A 897 3.40 -13.15 -0.56
N PRO A 898 3.20 -12.38 -1.65
CA PRO A 898 3.17 -12.92 -3.00
C PRO A 898 4.56 -13.41 -3.44
N ARG A 899 4.62 -14.46 -4.25
CA ARG A 899 5.86 -15.00 -4.82
C ARG A 899 5.72 -15.12 -6.33
N PHE A 900 6.80 -14.82 -7.04
CA PHE A 900 6.78 -14.64 -8.50
C PHE A 900 7.25 -15.88 -9.28
N TRP A 901 7.52 -17.00 -8.60
CA TRP A 901 7.99 -18.25 -9.22
C TRP A 901 7.07 -18.81 -10.30
N ASN A 902 5.76 -18.64 -10.13
CA ASN A 902 4.75 -19.12 -11.08
C ASN A 902 4.32 -18.03 -12.08
N VAL A 903 4.90 -16.84 -12.01
CA VAL A 903 4.61 -15.74 -12.96
C VAL A 903 5.35 -16.00 -14.27
N LYS A 904 4.62 -15.93 -15.37
CA LYS A 904 5.18 -16.11 -16.71
C LYS A 904 5.72 -14.78 -17.26
N PRO A 905 6.78 -14.79 -18.09
CA PRO A 905 7.23 -13.59 -18.80
C PRO A 905 6.10 -12.88 -19.56
N THR A 906 5.20 -13.63 -20.21
CA THR A 906 4.03 -13.10 -20.91
C THR A 906 3.10 -12.29 -20.00
N GLN A 907 2.92 -12.70 -18.74
CA GLN A 907 2.09 -11.98 -17.76
C GLN A 907 2.73 -10.67 -17.30
N MET A 908 4.04 -10.65 -17.15
CA MET A 908 4.81 -9.46 -16.79
C MET A 908 4.80 -8.46 -17.95
N HIS A 909 5.07 -8.95 -19.15
CA HIS A 909 5.04 -8.18 -20.38
C HIS A 909 3.65 -7.60 -20.66
N TRP A 910 2.60 -8.38 -20.43
CA TRP A 910 1.21 -7.91 -20.51
C TRP A 910 0.95 -6.67 -19.65
N VAL A 911 1.44 -6.65 -18.40
CA VAL A 911 1.29 -5.49 -17.52
C VAL A 911 2.04 -4.29 -18.09
N GLY A 912 3.29 -4.47 -18.50
CA GLY A 912 4.09 -3.43 -19.15
C GLY A 912 3.39 -2.83 -20.39
N MET A 913 2.87 -3.68 -21.27
CA MET A 913 2.13 -3.24 -22.47
C MET A 913 0.88 -2.43 -22.12
N ASN A 914 0.13 -2.81 -21.08
CA ASN A 914 -1.02 -2.00 -20.64
C ASN A 914 -0.58 -0.63 -20.11
N MET A 915 0.54 -0.54 -19.37
CA MET A 915 1.06 0.74 -18.89
C MET A 915 1.44 1.66 -20.07
N ARG A 916 2.22 1.14 -21.03
CA ARG A 916 2.66 1.88 -22.23
C ARG A 916 1.49 2.28 -23.12
N PHE A 917 0.50 1.40 -23.24
CA PHE A 917 -0.74 1.72 -23.95
C PHE A 917 -1.47 2.90 -23.29
N ALA A 918 -1.63 2.92 -21.97
CA ALA A 918 -2.23 4.06 -21.27
C ALA A 918 -1.43 5.36 -21.49
N GLU A 919 -0.10 5.31 -21.38
CA GLU A 919 0.77 6.47 -21.63
C GLU A 919 0.58 7.04 -23.04
N SER A 920 0.59 6.14 -24.04
CA SER A 920 0.37 6.48 -25.43
C SER A 920 -1.03 7.07 -25.66
N GLN A 921 -2.09 6.48 -25.09
CA GLN A 921 -3.45 7.00 -25.23
C GLN A 921 -3.64 8.37 -24.56
N ILE A 922 -2.97 8.62 -23.42
CA ILE A 922 -2.99 9.92 -22.75
C ILE A 922 -2.31 10.98 -23.62
N ALA A 923 -1.14 10.67 -24.18
CA ALA A 923 -0.43 11.58 -25.08
C ALA A 923 -1.20 11.81 -26.38
N GLU A 924 -1.78 10.77 -26.97
CA GLU A 924 -2.60 10.86 -28.18
C GLU A 924 -3.87 11.69 -27.94
N ALA A 925 -4.49 11.59 -26.76
CA ALA A 925 -5.63 12.42 -26.41
C ALA A 925 -5.29 13.92 -26.37
N THR A 926 -4.02 14.30 -26.19
CA THR A 926 -3.63 15.71 -26.21
C THR A 926 -3.83 16.37 -27.57
N VAL A 927 -3.79 15.59 -28.66
CA VAL A 927 -3.94 16.06 -30.04
C VAL A 927 -5.18 15.53 -30.75
N THR A 928 -5.84 14.51 -30.20
CA THR A 928 -7.03 13.87 -30.78
C THR A 928 -8.28 14.12 -29.91
N PRO A 929 -9.18 15.07 -30.29
CA PRO A 929 -10.35 15.42 -29.49
C PRO A 929 -11.29 14.26 -29.18
N ALA A 930 -11.53 13.35 -30.13
CA ALA A 930 -12.42 12.20 -29.92
C ALA A 930 -11.93 11.23 -28.83
N LEU A 931 -10.61 11.15 -28.61
CA LEU A 931 -10.02 10.31 -27.58
C LEU A 931 -10.11 10.97 -26.19
N ARG A 932 -10.14 12.31 -26.11
CA ARG A 932 -10.24 13.05 -24.84
C ARG A 932 -11.47 12.67 -24.04
N GLU A 933 -12.63 12.53 -24.68
CA GLU A 933 -13.87 12.18 -24.00
C GLU A 933 -13.84 10.75 -23.43
N SER A 934 -13.34 9.79 -24.22
CA SER A 934 -13.18 8.41 -23.78
C SER A 934 -12.15 8.28 -22.65
N LEU A 935 -11.04 9.00 -22.74
CA LEU A 935 -10.03 9.06 -21.68
C LEU A 935 -10.60 9.68 -20.40
N SER A 936 -11.30 10.81 -20.51
CA SER A 936 -11.92 11.49 -19.36
C SER A 936 -12.89 10.56 -18.62
N ARG A 937 -13.75 9.83 -19.36
CA ARG A 937 -14.64 8.82 -18.75
C ARG A 937 -13.87 7.68 -18.06
N ALA A 938 -12.80 7.16 -18.68
CA ALA A 938 -12.00 6.10 -18.09
C ALA A 938 -11.28 6.56 -16.80
N VAL A 939 -10.70 7.75 -16.81
CA VAL A 939 -10.00 8.33 -15.65
C VAL A 939 -10.97 8.63 -14.51
N SER A 940 -12.15 9.19 -14.82
CA SER A 940 -13.17 9.50 -13.80
C SER A 940 -13.68 8.26 -13.06
N VAL A 941 -13.56 7.04 -13.61
CA VAL A 941 -13.93 5.82 -12.87
C VAL A 941 -12.92 5.52 -11.76
N VAL A 942 -11.63 5.74 -11.99
CA VAL A 942 -10.53 5.24 -11.14
C VAL A 942 -9.87 6.31 -10.28
N ALA A 943 -9.92 7.59 -10.70
CA ALA A 943 -9.35 8.72 -9.98
C ALA A 943 -10.43 9.51 -9.22
N SER A 944 -10.01 10.36 -8.27
CA SER A 944 -10.91 11.34 -7.66
C SER A 944 -11.29 12.43 -8.67
N PRO A 945 -12.48 13.06 -8.55
CA PRO A 945 -12.90 14.15 -9.43
C PRO A 945 -11.87 15.25 -9.67
N TRP A 946 -11.21 15.73 -8.60
CA TRP A 946 -10.15 16.73 -8.73
C TRP A 946 -8.98 16.24 -9.60
N ARG A 947 -8.54 14.99 -9.44
CA ARG A 947 -7.46 14.40 -10.25
C ARG A 947 -7.90 14.16 -11.68
N ALA A 948 -9.12 13.69 -11.89
CA ALA A 948 -9.68 13.51 -13.23
C ALA A 948 -9.77 14.85 -14.00
N ALA A 949 -10.14 15.93 -13.31
CA ALA A 949 -10.13 17.28 -13.86
C ALA A 949 -8.71 17.77 -14.16
N ALA A 950 -7.75 17.53 -13.26
CA ALA A 950 -6.33 17.87 -13.48
C ALA A 950 -5.75 17.16 -14.72
N VAL A 951 -6.02 15.85 -14.87
CA VAL A 951 -5.63 15.07 -16.06
C VAL A 951 -6.28 15.64 -17.31
N THR A 952 -7.60 15.91 -17.28
CA THR A 952 -8.33 16.45 -18.43
C THR A 952 -7.80 17.82 -18.86
N LEU A 953 -7.47 18.68 -17.89
CA LEU A 953 -6.88 20.01 -18.13
C LEU A 953 -5.47 19.89 -18.74
N ALA A 954 -4.61 19.06 -18.17
CA ALA A 954 -3.26 18.84 -18.67
C ALA A 954 -3.30 18.30 -20.12
N VAL A 955 -4.20 17.35 -20.40
CA VAL A 955 -4.43 16.83 -21.75
C VAL A 955 -4.91 17.92 -22.72
N ALA A 956 -5.87 18.75 -22.31
CA ALA A 956 -6.36 19.87 -23.12
C ALA A 956 -5.25 20.90 -23.45
N ASN A 957 -4.27 21.07 -22.56
CA ASN A 957 -3.13 21.99 -22.71
C ASN A 957 -1.96 21.42 -23.53
N GLY A 958 -2.08 20.19 -24.04
CA GLY A 958 -0.97 19.53 -24.74
C GLY A 958 0.13 19.01 -23.81
N ASN A 959 -0.14 18.82 -22.51
CA ASN A 959 0.86 18.40 -21.52
C ASN A 959 0.59 16.96 -21.03
N ALA A 960 1.02 15.98 -21.82
CA ALA A 960 0.84 14.56 -21.48
C ALA A 960 1.63 14.17 -20.22
N ASN A 961 2.86 14.68 -20.05
CA ASN A 961 3.70 14.39 -18.90
C ASN A 961 3.06 14.80 -17.57
N GLU A 962 2.48 16.01 -17.51
CA GLU A 962 1.74 16.47 -16.32
C GLU A 962 0.48 15.62 -16.08
N ALA A 963 -0.24 15.22 -17.13
CA ALA A 963 -1.38 14.31 -16.99
C ALA A 963 -0.96 12.95 -16.40
N LEU A 964 0.14 12.38 -16.87
CA LEU A 964 0.71 11.13 -16.35
C LEU A 964 1.20 11.28 -14.90
N ALA A 965 1.67 12.46 -14.52
CA ALA A 965 2.11 12.73 -13.16
C ALA A 965 0.97 12.60 -12.13
N GLN A 966 -0.29 12.79 -12.55
CA GLN A 966 -1.49 12.77 -11.71
C GLN A 966 -2.11 11.37 -11.51
N LEU A 967 -1.64 10.37 -12.26
CA LEU A 967 -2.18 9.00 -12.24
C LEU A 967 -1.21 8.03 -11.58
N THR A 968 -1.76 7.13 -10.76
CA THR A 968 -1.00 6.03 -10.17
C THR A 968 -0.86 4.86 -11.15
N PRO A 969 0.15 3.99 -11.00
CA PRO A 969 0.31 2.79 -11.82
C PRO A 969 -0.96 1.93 -11.92
N SER A 970 -1.69 1.71 -10.82
CA SER A 970 -2.95 0.95 -10.86
C SER A 970 -4.04 1.65 -11.67
N GLU A 971 -4.08 2.99 -11.64
CA GLU A 971 -5.04 3.77 -12.42
C GLU A 971 -4.70 3.74 -13.92
N LEU A 972 -3.40 3.85 -14.27
CA LEU A 972 -2.94 3.71 -15.66
C LEU A 972 -3.33 2.34 -16.23
N TYR A 973 -3.05 1.27 -15.48
CA TYR A 973 -3.43 -0.08 -15.89
C TYR A 973 -4.95 -0.25 -16.09
N ALA A 974 -5.75 0.33 -15.21
CA ALA A 974 -7.21 0.29 -15.33
C ALA A 974 -7.77 1.12 -16.49
N VAL A 975 -7.18 2.30 -16.75
CA VAL A 975 -7.49 3.14 -17.91
C VAL A 975 -7.15 2.39 -19.20
N ALA A 976 -5.98 1.77 -19.29
CA ALA A 976 -5.55 0.97 -20.43
C ALA A 976 -6.58 -0.12 -20.76
N ARG A 977 -7.00 -0.88 -19.76
CA ARG A 977 -8.00 -1.94 -19.91
C ARG A 977 -9.32 -1.42 -20.48
N THR A 978 -9.76 -0.25 -20.02
CA THR A 978 -11.01 0.38 -20.47
C THR A 978 -10.91 0.83 -21.93
N LEU A 979 -9.77 1.38 -22.33
CA LEU A 979 -9.54 1.90 -23.68
C LEU A 979 -9.15 0.81 -24.71
N SER A 980 -8.58 -0.31 -24.26
CA SER A 980 -8.04 -1.40 -25.11
C SER A 980 -9.09 -2.17 -25.94
N SER A 981 -10.37 -1.83 -25.82
CA SER A 981 -11.47 -2.42 -26.60
C SER A 981 -11.89 -1.57 -27.81
N GLY A 982 -11.32 -0.36 -27.97
CA GLY A 982 -11.64 0.56 -29.05
C GLY A 982 -10.73 0.42 -30.28
N SER A 983 -11.11 1.07 -31.39
CA SER A 983 -10.34 1.08 -32.65
C SER A 983 -8.94 1.70 -32.52
N ALA A 984 -8.71 2.57 -31.54
CA ALA A 984 -7.41 3.18 -31.24
C ALA A 984 -6.33 2.16 -30.82
N ALA A 985 -6.74 0.99 -30.31
CA ALA A 985 -5.81 -0.08 -29.93
C ALA A 985 -5.08 -0.70 -31.13
N VAL A 986 -5.68 -0.65 -32.34
CA VAL A 986 -5.11 -1.29 -33.53
C VAL A 986 -3.94 -0.49 -34.12
N SER A 987 -3.95 0.83 -33.98
CA SER A 987 -2.90 1.72 -34.50
C SER A 987 -1.70 1.91 -33.56
N ASP A 988 -1.81 1.50 -32.31
CA ASP A 988 -0.77 1.66 -31.30
C ASP A 988 0.06 0.38 -31.14
N PRO A 989 1.41 0.44 -31.06
CA PRO A 989 2.24 -0.75 -30.90
C PRO A 989 1.89 -1.60 -29.67
N ALA A 990 1.72 -0.97 -28.50
CA ALA A 990 1.35 -1.69 -27.27
C ALA A 990 -0.09 -2.21 -27.34
N GLY A 991 -1.00 -1.47 -27.98
CA GLY A 991 -2.36 -1.91 -28.24
C GLY A 991 -2.43 -3.18 -29.12
N ARG A 992 -1.56 -3.30 -30.12
CA ARG A 992 -1.45 -4.52 -30.95
C ARG A 992 -0.91 -5.71 -30.16
N GLU A 993 0.10 -5.51 -29.33
CA GLU A 993 0.59 -6.56 -28.43
C GLU A 993 -0.50 -7.04 -27.46
N ILE A 994 -1.26 -6.13 -26.86
CA ILE A 994 -2.41 -6.48 -26.02
C ILE A 994 -3.42 -7.33 -26.81
N ALA A 995 -3.72 -6.99 -28.06
CA ALA A 995 -4.61 -7.80 -28.89
C ALA A 995 -4.01 -9.18 -29.23
N HIS A 996 -2.71 -9.25 -29.49
CA HIS A 996 -1.97 -10.49 -29.75
C HIS A 996 -2.03 -11.44 -28.56
N TYR A 997 -1.72 -10.99 -27.34
CA TYR A 997 -1.79 -11.85 -26.15
C TYR A 997 -3.22 -12.25 -25.77
N LYS A 998 -4.22 -11.38 -26.01
CA LYS A 998 -5.64 -11.76 -25.83
C LYS A 998 -6.05 -12.93 -26.73
N THR A 999 -5.38 -13.13 -27.86
CA THR A 999 -5.70 -14.20 -28.83
C THR A 999 -4.81 -15.43 -28.64
N HIS A 1000 -3.50 -15.25 -28.49
CA HIS A 1000 -2.52 -16.35 -28.41
C HIS A 1000 -2.21 -16.83 -26.99
N SER A 1001 -2.57 -16.08 -25.96
CA SER A 1001 -2.25 -16.38 -24.55
C SER A 1001 -3.38 -16.01 -23.59
N ALA A 1002 -4.64 -16.16 -24.04
CA ALA A 1002 -5.83 -15.70 -23.31
C ALA A 1002 -5.92 -16.23 -21.87
N GLU A 1003 -5.52 -17.47 -21.64
CA GLU A 1003 -5.52 -18.08 -20.31
C GLU A 1003 -4.50 -17.41 -19.38
N ASP A 1004 -3.35 -17.01 -19.91
CA ASP A 1004 -2.25 -16.40 -19.15
C ASP A 1004 -2.53 -14.94 -18.80
N VAL A 1005 -3.30 -14.22 -19.63
CA VAL A 1005 -3.59 -12.79 -19.45
C VAL A 1005 -5.02 -12.48 -19.00
N SER A 1006 -5.75 -13.50 -18.55
CA SER A 1006 -7.10 -13.31 -18.03
C SER A 1006 -7.08 -12.40 -16.78
N PRO A 1007 -8.15 -11.62 -16.52
CA PRO A 1007 -8.21 -10.72 -15.36
C PRO A 1007 -7.94 -11.41 -14.02
N SER A 1008 -8.40 -12.64 -13.83
CA SER A 1008 -8.19 -13.40 -12.59
C SER A 1008 -6.73 -13.83 -12.42
N VAL A 1009 -6.08 -14.26 -13.49
CA VAL A 1009 -4.68 -14.69 -13.46
C VAL A 1009 -3.74 -13.50 -13.23
N ILE A 1010 -3.98 -12.37 -13.91
CA ILE A 1010 -3.22 -11.14 -13.68
C ILE A 1010 -3.46 -10.57 -12.27
N SER A 1011 -4.71 -10.64 -11.78
CA SER A 1011 -5.07 -10.26 -10.40
C SER A 1011 -4.33 -11.12 -9.36
N HIS A 1012 -4.20 -12.42 -9.60
CA HIS A 1012 -3.45 -13.32 -8.73
C HIS A 1012 -1.93 -13.10 -8.80
N ALA A 1013 -1.39 -12.75 -9.97
CA ALA A 1013 0.03 -12.51 -10.16
C ALA A 1013 0.51 -11.17 -9.58
N TRP A 1014 -0.29 -10.11 -9.72
CA TRP A 1014 0.14 -8.73 -9.45
C TRP A 1014 -0.76 -7.98 -8.45
N GLY A 1015 -1.76 -8.64 -7.89
CA GLY A 1015 -2.59 -8.11 -6.80
C GLY A 1015 -1.86 -8.05 -5.47
N SER A 1016 -2.49 -7.42 -4.47
CA SER A 1016 -1.97 -7.41 -3.10
C SER A 1016 -2.85 -8.24 -2.16
N PRO A 1017 -2.29 -8.82 -1.08
CA PRO A 1017 -3.08 -9.46 -0.04
C PRO A 1017 -3.93 -8.42 0.70
N LYS A 1018 -5.19 -8.74 0.99
CA LYS A 1018 -6.18 -7.80 1.54
C LYS A 1018 -6.99 -8.41 2.69
N PRO A 1019 -6.36 -8.75 3.83
CA PRO A 1019 -7.05 -9.38 4.94
C PRO A 1019 -8.15 -8.51 5.57
N THR A 1020 -8.17 -7.18 5.36
CA THR A 1020 -9.23 -6.29 5.83
C THR A 1020 -10.32 -6.05 4.78
N LEU A 1021 -9.94 -5.89 3.51
CA LEU A 1021 -10.84 -5.60 2.39
C LEU A 1021 -11.50 -6.86 1.79
N SER A 1022 -10.79 -7.99 1.74
CA SER A 1022 -11.27 -9.25 1.14
C SER A 1022 -11.17 -10.47 2.06
N ASN A 1023 -10.80 -10.29 3.34
CA ASN A 1023 -10.66 -11.36 4.33
C ASN A 1023 -9.75 -12.51 3.85
N SER A 1024 -8.75 -12.21 3.03
CA SER A 1024 -7.86 -13.21 2.42
C SER A 1024 -6.45 -12.65 2.23
N TYR A 1025 -5.45 -13.54 2.31
CA TYR A 1025 -4.07 -13.24 1.92
C TYR A 1025 -3.79 -13.59 0.46
N ARG A 1026 -4.78 -14.07 -0.29
CA ARG A 1026 -4.68 -14.24 -1.74
C ARG A 1026 -4.47 -12.87 -2.39
N PRO A 1027 -3.47 -12.73 -3.26
CA PRO A 1027 -3.33 -11.52 -4.07
C PRO A 1027 -4.60 -11.27 -4.90
N GLU A 1028 -5.12 -10.05 -4.81
CA GLU A 1028 -6.27 -9.60 -5.62
C GLU A 1028 -6.05 -8.14 -6.06
N LEU A 1029 -6.42 -7.84 -7.30
CA LEU A 1029 -6.64 -6.49 -7.82
C LEU A 1029 -8.14 -6.18 -7.77
N LEU A 1030 -8.53 -5.26 -6.89
CA LEU A 1030 -9.91 -4.80 -6.74
C LEU A 1030 -10.25 -3.68 -7.73
N THR A 1031 -9.25 -2.92 -8.20
CA THR A 1031 -9.46 -1.78 -9.11
C THR A 1031 -10.39 -0.71 -8.53
N VAL A 1032 -10.36 -0.56 -7.20
CA VAL A 1032 -11.14 0.45 -6.47
C VAL A 1032 -10.39 1.77 -6.41
N ARG A 1033 -11.11 2.88 -6.37
CA ARG A 1033 -10.49 4.18 -6.03
C ARG A 1033 -9.85 4.06 -4.65
N THR A 1034 -8.62 4.57 -4.50
CA THR A 1034 -7.95 4.58 -3.19
C THR A 1034 -8.87 5.19 -2.13
N PHE A 1035 -9.03 4.47 -1.03
CA PHE A 1035 -9.87 4.92 0.07
C PHE A 1035 -9.21 6.16 0.70
N PRO A 1036 -10.00 7.14 1.16
CA PRO A 1036 -9.45 8.30 1.85
C PRO A 1036 -8.85 7.87 3.19
N THR A 1037 -8.06 8.75 3.82
CA THR A 1037 -7.60 8.45 5.17
C THR A 1037 -8.76 8.42 6.15
N LEU A 1038 -8.74 7.38 6.98
CA LEU A 1038 -9.72 7.13 8.03
C LEU A 1038 -8.87 6.82 9.26
N MET A 1039 -8.88 7.65 10.31
CA MET A 1039 -8.02 7.37 11.46
C MET A 1039 -8.52 6.18 12.29
N GLY A 1040 -7.62 5.59 13.08
CA GLY A 1040 -7.84 4.34 13.80
C GLY A 1040 -7.63 3.12 12.89
N TYR A 1041 -8.29 1.99 13.20
CA TYR A 1041 -8.20 0.73 12.44
C TYR A 1041 -8.51 0.85 10.94
N SER A 1042 -9.19 1.93 10.53
CA SER A 1042 -9.64 2.17 9.17
C SER A 1042 -8.54 2.64 8.20
N SER A 1043 -7.36 3.01 8.70
CA SER A 1043 -6.18 3.36 7.90
C SER A 1043 -5.66 2.17 7.08
N ARG A 1044 -5.83 0.95 7.60
CA ARG A 1044 -5.49 -0.28 6.89
C ARG A 1044 -6.32 -0.50 5.63
N ILE A 1045 -7.56 -0.03 5.59
CA ILE A 1045 -8.43 -0.09 4.40
C ILE A 1045 -7.85 0.79 3.29
N MET A 1046 -7.37 1.98 3.66
CA MET A 1046 -6.67 2.89 2.74
C MET A 1046 -5.38 2.25 2.23
N ALA A 1047 -4.57 1.68 3.12
CA ALA A 1047 -3.35 0.96 2.75
C ALA A 1047 -3.62 -0.23 1.80
N GLU A 1048 -4.60 -1.08 2.09
CA GLU A 1048 -4.96 -2.24 1.27
C GLU A 1048 -5.58 -1.85 -0.08
N SER A 1049 -6.14 -0.64 -0.20
CA SER A 1049 -6.63 -0.09 -1.47
C SER A 1049 -5.54 0.48 -2.39
N TRP A 1050 -4.28 0.55 -1.93
CA TRP A 1050 -3.14 0.93 -2.75
C TRP A 1050 -2.61 -0.29 -3.54
N GLU A 1051 -2.86 -0.33 -4.85
CA GLU A 1051 -2.57 -1.48 -5.72
C GLU A 1051 -1.43 -1.22 -6.72
N SER A 1052 -0.69 -0.12 -6.55
CA SER A 1052 0.22 0.37 -7.59
C SER A 1052 1.61 -0.29 -7.62
N ASN A 1053 2.16 -0.72 -6.47
CA ASN A 1053 3.58 -1.09 -6.39
C ASN A 1053 3.94 -2.28 -7.30
N LEU A 1054 3.18 -3.38 -7.23
CA LEU A 1054 3.51 -4.59 -7.98
C LEU A 1054 3.31 -4.40 -9.49
N LEU A 1055 2.28 -3.65 -9.91
CA LEU A 1055 2.07 -3.30 -11.31
C LEU A 1055 3.23 -2.43 -11.84
N PHE A 1056 3.72 -1.49 -11.03
CA PHE A 1056 4.88 -0.68 -11.38
C PHE A 1056 6.16 -1.52 -11.48
N TRP A 1057 6.39 -2.43 -10.54
CA TRP A 1057 7.57 -3.30 -10.58
C TRP A 1057 7.53 -4.29 -11.74
N ALA A 1058 6.35 -4.78 -12.15
CA ALA A 1058 6.18 -5.59 -13.35
C ALA A 1058 6.63 -4.84 -14.61
N ASP A 1059 6.18 -3.58 -14.76
CA ASP A 1059 6.56 -2.71 -15.87
C ASP A 1059 8.08 -2.44 -15.90
N ILE A 1060 8.66 -2.07 -14.75
CA ILE A 1060 10.10 -1.82 -14.62
C ILE A 1060 10.90 -3.08 -14.95
N ALA A 1061 10.53 -4.22 -14.39
CA ALA A 1061 11.21 -5.49 -14.59
C ALA A 1061 11.18 -5.93 -16.06
N ASP A 1062 10.02 -5.82 -16.70
CA ASP A 1062 9.87 -6.09 -18.14
C ASP A 1062 10.79 -5.20 -18.98
N SER A 1063 10.82 -3.89 -18.71
CA SER A 1063 11.68 -2.95 -19.46
C SER A 1063 13.19 -3.14 -19.24
N THR A 1064 13.58 -3.74 -18.11
CA THR A 1064 15.00 -3.89 -17.72
C THR A 1064 15.52 -5.32 -17.87
N GLY A 1065 14.70 -6.24 -18.37
CA GLY A 1065 15.08 -7.65 -18.58
C GLY A 1065 15.21 -8.45 -17.27
N VAL A 1066 14.60 -7.99 -16.18
CA VAL A 1066 14.54 -8.73 -14.92
C VAL A 1066 13.51 -9.86 -15.07
N THR A 1067 13.95 -11.10 -14.85
CA THR A 1067 13.09 -12.28 -14.95
C THR A 1067 12.12 -12.40 -13.76
N PRO A 1068 10.98 -13.09 -13.91
CA PRO A 1068 10.04 -13.33 -12.81
C PRO A 1068 10.68 -13.97 -11.57
N ALA A 1069 11.64 -14.88 -11.73
CA ALA A 1069 12.34 -15.51 -10.61
C ALA A 1069 13.12 -14.49 -9.76
N GLN A 1070 13.81 -13.55 -10.42
CA GLN A 1070 14.60 -12.51 -9.76
C GLN A 1070 13.73 -11.52 -8.96
N LEU A 1071 12.45 -11.35 -9.32
CA LEU A 1071 11.51 -10.49 -8.59
C LEU A 1071 11.35 -10.87 -7.11
N ASN A 1072 11.52 -12.15 -6.76
CA ASN A 1072 11.45 -12.61 -5.36
C ASN A 1072 12.55 -12.01 -4.47
N VAL A 1073 13.63 -11.50 -5.08
CA VAL A 1073 14.75 -10.83 -4.41
C VAL A 1073 14.63 -9.32 -4.57
N VAL A 1074 14.45 -8.82 -5.80
CA VAL A 1074 14.55 -7.38 -6.08
C VAL A 1074 13.31 -6.58 -5.67
N VAL A 1075 12.10 -7.13 -5.72
CA VAL A 1075 10.87 -6.40 -5.31
C VAL A 1075 10.88 -6.05 -3.82
N PRO A 1076 11.26 -6.97 -2.90
CA PRO A 1076 11.53 -6.64 -1.50
C PRO A 1076 12.54 -5.49 -1.32
N ASP A 1077 13.66 -5.50 -2.06
CA ASP A 1077 14.70 -4.48 -1.97
C ASP A 1077 14.21 -3.11 -2.49
N TRP A 1078 13.62 -3.08 -3.68
CA TRP A 1078 13.06 -1.86 -4.27
C TRP A 1078 11.99 -1.25 -3.38
N THR A 1079 11.12 -2.08 -2.79
CA THR A 1079 10.07 -1.61 -1.88
C THR A 1079 10.67 -1.01 -0.61
N ARG A 1080 11.73 -1.61 -0.06
CA ARG A 1080 12.47 -1.04 1.07
C ARG A 1080 13.06 0.33 0.71
N LYS A 1081 13.72 0.46 -0.45
CA LYS A 1081 14.27 1.74 -0.93
C LYS A 1081 13.18 2.80 -1.11
N VAL A 1082 11.99 2.41 -1.59
CA VAL A 1082 10.85 3.33 -1.69
C VAL A 1082 10.50 3.85 -0.31
N VAL A 1083 10.34 2.97 0.69
CA VAL A 1083 10.01 3.38 2.06
C VAL A 1083 11.08 4.31 2.65
N GLU A 1084 12.37 3.98 2.50
CA GLU A 1084 13.48 4.82 2.96
C GLU A 1084 13.56 6.18 2.22
N ARG A 1085 12.96 6.31 1.03
CA ARG A 1085 12.91 7.56 0.26
C ARG A 1085 11.57 8.30 0.33
N ILE A 1086 10.58 7.76 1.04
CA ILE A 1086 9.30 8.47 1.23
C ILE A 1086 9.59 9.80 1.92
N PHE A 1087 9.01 10.86 1.38
CA PHE A 1087 9.10 12.22 1.93
C PHE A 1087 7.72 12.84 2.12
N ALA A 1088 6.78 12.01 2.56
CA ALA A 1088 5.41 12.38 2.81
C ALA A 1088 5.28 13.22 4.08
N SER A 1089 4.39 14.20 4.04
CA SER A 1089 4.08 15.09 5.16
C SER A 1089 2.83 14.68 5.96
N HIS A 1090 1.96 13.86 5.37
CA HIS A 1090 0.75 13.32 6.00
C HIS A 1090 0.28 12.03 5.30
N LEU A 1091 -0.68 11.32 5.90
CA LEU A 1091 -1.21 10.02 5.43
C LEU A 1091 -2.00 10.08 4.10
N GLU A 1092 -2.29 11.27 3.56
CA GLU A 1092 -2.97 11.44 2.25
C GLU A 1092 -2.01 11.94 1.17
N ASP A 1093 -0.71 12.06 1.47
CA ASP A 1093 0.33 12.59 0.57
C ASP A 1093 0.78 11.50 -0.41
N TRP A 1094 -0.19 10.93 -1.13
CA TRP A 1094 0.07 9.93 -2.16
C TRP A 1094 1.03 10.41 -3.27
N PRO A 1095 1.11 11.71 -3.64
CA PRO A 1095 2.10 12.15 -4.61
C PRO A 1095 3.53 11.92 -4.12
N ALA A 1096 3.82 12.13 -2.83
CA ALA A 1096 5.15 11.84 -2.27
C ALA A 1096 5.50 10.36 -2.38
N LEU A 1097 4.53 9.47 -2.16
CA LEU A 1097 4.72 8.03 -2.36
C LEU A 1097 4.99 7.69 -3.83
N LEU A 1098 4.20 8.24 -4.77
CA LEU A 1098 4.39 8.01 -6.19
C LEU A 1098 5.74 8.55 -6.70
N LYS A 1099 6.19 9.71 -6.20
CA LYS A 1099 7.51 10.26 -6.50
C LYS A 1099 8.62 9.35 -5.99
N SER A 1100 8.52 8.84 -4.76
CA SER A 1100 9.49 7.88 -4.21
C SER A 1100 9.54 6.60 -5.07
N LEU A 1101 8.38 6.07 -5.46
CA LEU A 1101 8.26 4.91 -6.34
C LEU A 1101 8.96 5.15 -7.68
N ARG A 1102 8.70 6.28 -8.33
CA ARG A 1102 9.35 6.69 -9.59
C ARG A 1102 10.84 6.90 -9.44
N SER A 1103 11.30 7.55 -8.36
CA SER A 1103 12.72 7.78 -8.07
C SER A 1103 13.51 6.47 -7.98
N VAL A 1104 12.96 5.45 -7.32
CA VAL A 1104 13.57 4.11 -7.28
C VAL A 1104 13.51 3.45 -8.66
N GLY A 1105 12.40 3.55 -9.39
CA GLY A 1105 12.29 3.02 -10.75
C GLY A 1105 13.31 3.65 -11.73
N ASP A 1106 13.55 4.95 -11.62
CA ASP A 1106 14.53 5.67 -12.44
C ASP A 1106 15.97 5.21 -12.15
N GLU A 1107 16.31 4.97 -10.88
CA GLU A 1107 17.59 4.34 -10.51
C GLU A 1107 17.75 2.96 -11.16
N VAL A 1108 16.71 2.13 -11.10
CA VAL A 1108 16.74 0.77 -11.69
C VAL A 1108 16.93 0.83 -13.21
N ARG A 1109 16.31 1.81 -13.88
CA ARG A 1109 16.50 2.08 -15.32
C ARG A 1109 17.86 2.71 -15.65
N GLY A 1110 18.71 3.01 -14.66
CA GLY A 1110 19.99 3.71 -14.85
C GLY A 1110 19.83 5.18 -15.25
N ILE A 1111 18.69 5.79 -14.95
CA ILE A 1111 18.41 7.21 -15.19
C ILE A 1111 18.96 7.99 -14.01
N THR A 1112 20.07 8.70 -14.21
CA THR A 1112 20.57 9.62 -13.18
C THR A 1112 19.57 10.75 -13.00
N PRO A 1113 19.05 11.01 -11.78
CA PRO A 1113 18.25 12.19 -11.52
C PRO A 1113 19.05 13.44 -11.94
N PRO A 1114 18.42 14.49 -12.51
CA PRO A 1114 19.10 15.76 -12.64
C PRO A 1114 19.62 16.14 -11.25
N ALA A 1115 20.94 16.36 -11.15
CA ALA A 1115 21.58 16.68 -9.88
C ALA A 1115 20.79 17.80 -9.23
N ALA A 1116 20.21 17.54 -8.05
CA ALA A 1116 19.57 18.57 -7.26
C ALA A 1116 20.57 19.71 -7.15
N SER A 1117 20.23 20.88 -7.69
CA SER A 1117 21.02 22.09 -7.60
C SER A 1117 21.08 22.49 -6.13
N GLY A 1118 22.09 21.94 -5.47
CA GLY A 1118 22.22 21.95 -4.02
C GLY A 1118 23.40 21.08 -3.60
N LYS A 1119 24.51 21.15 -4.35
CA LYS A 1119 25.82 20.79 -3.78
C LYS A 1119 26.09 21.75 -2.63
N VAL A 1120 25.77 21.31 -1.42
CA VAL A 1120 26.58 21.67 -0.26
C VAL A 1120 27.90 20.94 -0.52
N THR A 1121 28.88 21.67 -1.04
CA THR A 1121 30.28 21.30 -0.87
C THR A 1121 30.50 21.15 0.63
N GLU A 1122 30.92 19.96 1.06
CA GLU A 1122 31.46 19.72 2.40
C GLU A 1122 32.49 20.78 2.81
#